data_AF-A0A9X1GPZ3-F1
#
_entry.id   AF-A0A9X1GPZ3-F1
#
_cell.length_a   1.000
_cell.length_b   1.000
_cell.length_c   1.000
_cell.angle_alpha   90.00
_cell.angle_beta   90.00
_cell.angle_gamma   90.00
#
_symmetry.space_group_name_H-M   'P 1'
#
loop_
_entity.id
_entity.type
_entity.pdbx_description
1 polymer ?
#
loop_
_entity_poly.entity_id
_entity_poly.type
_entity_poly.pdbx_seq_one_letter_code
_entity_poly.pdbx_strand_id
1 'polypeptide(L)'
;AAETITGQTTNPGRFTLTRTGDLSSLSTVYYTVTGTATNGTDYNTLTKNVTFEAGSATAIVDVNVKDDDVYEGNETVIVTLANNANYTLGTAKTATVSLVDNDKPTITIKASDANAAETAAGQTANPGKFTLTRTGNKTAALTVNYTVAGTATNGTDYNTLTKSVTFEAGSATAIIDVTPIDDFVYEGNETVILTLANKASYIVGTANTATVNLADNDSATTVKPTVTISANDATATETVTGQTANLGQFKLTRTGDLSSSLTVNYSVAGTASNSADYNNLSGTVTFAAGSSTAIINVAPIDDTAVEGDETVIVNLSSSTNYNLGTAKAATVNIFDNDYTNDSLNNAQSIVADYSQINNFVSNLNLNDFYRFTVSQSGIFTANLTGLTGDADVRLIQDKNNNGLIDTAQLYNPTTSILDPGEILAWQWERGTASESIRRFLNAGTYYLQVMSYNNQTANYNLATNFTPAASDDRKFSIQLNFGSSINSTAQATIRKAADFWENTISHSSFTGSQTLTINLSLDSSLSGYSGTGEITNTGLDANGRYMPISGAVKLSADVVNKLNSNSGDNTGILIHEMGHVLGLISGSAVNTSNGTYNANTYAGWAYGELKGTFTQTSVPMTTGVGSGSDYTHWKETVFGNEIMTHILMGATESLSQLSLAVLRDIGWNVNYGAAQPYTLPSLGGTGNTLNSVSANTVNVAVGSTYSYYFNNSVNSEFPVQMYRVNFAGTGAIKVTLNGLTADANMRLIYDANNNGLIDTGEVIATAINTGTTSESFNFHNLAAGNYYVDVYATNYIDSDGNRINISTGYALNFTSLAASEPEIVNNLNPVTYSYNLGKGNYITPWNAYSYSLSDSNIDELFKFNLGGTTAASFNLVGLTDNADMRLIYDSNNNGVIDTGEVIATSTNLGSASEKINLSGLLPGTYYLHVYRVANTNTGYILRLDNLVIT
;
A
#
# COMPACT_ATOMS: atom_id res chain seq x y z
N ALA A 1 50.45 12.45 -77.06
CA ALA A 1 49.26 12.70 -77.89
C ALA A 1 48.09 12.04 -77.18
N ALA A 2 46.88 12.55 -77.33
CA ALA A 2 45.69 11.94 -76.73
C ALA A 2 44.63 11.78 -77.80
N GLU A 3 43.88 10.70 -77.70
CA GLU A 3 42.59 10.57 -78.36
C GLU A 3 41.67 11.69 -77.88
N THR A 4 40.97 12.35 -78.80
CA THR A 4 40.13 13.49 -78.48
C THR A 4 38.74 13.27 -79.01
N ILE A 5 37.77 13.34 -78.09
CA ILE A 5 36.34 13.36 -78.37
C ILE A 5 36.03 14.32 -79.52
N THR A 6 35.18 13.86 -80.45
CA THR A 6 34.68 14.61 -81.61
C THR A 6 34.36 16.07 -81.28
N GLY A 7 35.13 17.01 -81.84
CA GLY A 7 34.92 18.46 -81.71
C GLY A 7 35.97 19.26 -80.93
N GLN A 8 37.03 18.63 -80.42
CA GLN A 8 38.19 19.33 -79.84
C GLN A 8 39.37 19.47 -80.83
N THR A 9 40.25 20.47 -80.63
CA THR A 9 41.45 20.64 -81.46
C THR A 9 42.40 19.48 -81.24
N THR A 10 42.65 18.68 -82.28
CA THR A 10 43.59 17.56 -82.27
C THR A 10 44.97 18.03 -81.79
N ASN A 11 45.54 17.38 -80.77
CA ASN A 11 46.95 17.56 -80.37
C ASN A 11 47.77 16.39 -80.93
N PRO A 12 48.25 16.46 -82.19
CA PRO A 12 49.05 15.41 -82.75
C PRO A 12 50.32 15.23 -81.93
N GLY A 13 50.72 13.97 -81.72
CA GLY A 13 52.07 13.71 -81.25
C GLY A 13 53.06 14.24 -82.28
N ARG A 14 54.21 14.79 -81.86
CA ARG A 14 55.14 15.41 -82.80
C ARG A 14 56.56 14.96 -82.55
N PHE A 15 57.22 14.52 -83.62
CA PHE A 15 58.67 14.39 -83.67
C PHE A 15 59.26 15.57 -84.44
N THR A 16 60.19 16.28 -83.81
CA THR A 16 61.01 17.31 -84.47
C THR A 16 62.38 16.72 -84.74
N LEU A 17 62.73 16.59 -86.02
CA LEU A 17 64.07 16.20 -86.43
C LEU A 17 64.89 17.46 -86.70
N THR A 18 66.17 17.42 -86.34
CA THR A 18 67.10 18.53 -86.52
C THR A 18 68.28 18.09 -87.38
N ARG A 19 68.64 18.92 -88.36
CA ARG A 19 69.79 18.78 -89.26
C ARG A 19 70.80 19.90 -88.97
N THR A 20 72.08 19.57 -88.98
CA THR A 20 73.22 20.51 -88.87
C THR A 20 74.21 20.32 -90.02
N GLY A 21 75.08 21.30 -90.28
CA GLY A 21 76.01 21.29 -91.42
C GLY A 21 75.51 22.15 -92.59
N ASP A 22 75.70 21.69 -93.82
CA ASP A 22 75.21 22.40 -95.02
C ASP A 22 73.69 22.27 -95.16
N LEU A 23 73.00 23.41 -95.16
CA LEU A 23 71.54 23.49 -95.27
C LEU A 23 71.08 23.94 -96.66
N SER A 24 72.00 24.27 -97.57
CA SER A 24 71.68 24.90 -98.85
C SER A 24 70.86 24.02 -99.80
N SER A 25 70.92 22.69 -99.63
CA SER A 25 70.19 21.72 -100.42
C SER A 25 69.06 21.04 -99.64
N LEU A 26 68.03 20.62 -100.36
CA LEU A 26 66.97 19.77 -99.83
C LEU A 26 67.53 18.39 -99.48
N SER A 27 67.12 17.81 -98.34
CA SER A 27 67.58 16.50 -97.89
C SER A 27 66.43 15.65 -97.34
N THR A 28 66.29 14.44 -97.86
CA THR A 28 65.30 13.46 -97.38
C THR A 28 65.96 12.51 -96.38
N VAL A 29 65.45 12.49 -95.15
CA VAL A 29 65.88 11.62 -94.07
C VAL A 29 64.88 10.49 -93.88
N TYR A 30 65.37 9.25 -93.83
CA TYR A 30 64.55 8.06 -93.64
C TYR A 30 64.50 7.66 -92.17
N TYR A 31 63.37 7.11 -91.74
CA TYR A 31 63.18 6.59 -90.40
C TYR A 31 62.34 5.32 -90.40
N THR A 32 62.50 4.54 -89.35
CA THR A 32 61.66 3.38 -89.02
C THR A 32 60.72 3.72 -87.88
N VAL A 33 59.60 3.02 -87.79
CA VAL A 33 58.56 3.23 -86.78
C VAL A 33 58.31 1.91 -86.06
N THR A 34 58.40 1.93 -84.73
CA THR A 34 58.07 0.84 -83.81
C THR A 34 57.22 1.38 -82.66
N GLY A 35 56.91 0.57 -81.65
CA GLY A 35 56.09 0.98 -80.51
C GLY A 35 55.01 -0.05 -80.22
N THR A 36 54.11 0.26 -79.31
CA THR A 36 52.95 -0.60 -79.00
C THR A 36 51.74 -0.24 -79.85
N ALA A 37 51.65 1.00 -80.33
CA ALA A 37 50.56 1.43 -81.20
C ALA A 37 50.69 0.83 -82.61
N THR A 38 49.59 0.29 -83.10
CA THR A 38 49.32 -0.30 -84.41
C THR A 38 49.09 0.79 -85.47
N ASN A 39 49.98 0.79 -86.47
CA ASN A 39 49.87 1.69 -87.62
C ASN A 39 48.58 1.45 -88.41
N GLY A 40 47.81 2.52 -88.62
CA GLY A 40 46.57 2.50 -89.38
C GLY A 40 45.33 2.26 -88.51
N THR A 41 45.50 1.73 -87.30
CA THR A 41 44.44 1.62 -86.28
C THR A 41 44.48 2.82 -85.35
N ASP A 42 45.58 3.03 -84.62
CA ASP A 42 45.63 4.01 -83.51
C ASP A 42 46.24 5.35 -83.96
N TYR A 43 46.94 5.35 -85.10
CA TYR A 43 47.44 6.56 -85.75
C TYR A 43 47.52 6.43 -87.27
N ASN A 44 47.47 7.57 -87.96
CA ASN A 44 47.62 7.62 -89.41
C ASN A 44 49.02 7.15 -89.85
N THR A 45 49.09 6.42 -90.96
CA THR A 45 50.35 5.88 -91.48
C THR A 45 51.38 6.97 -91.75
N LEU A 46 52.54 6.84 -91.10
CA LEU A 46 53.69 7.73 -91.31
C LEU A 46 54.43 7.38 -92.61
N THR A 47 54.95 8.39 -93.29
CA THR A 47 55.63 8.30 -94.59
C THR A 47 56.97 7.58 -94.57
N LYS A 48 57.53 7.28 -93.37
CA LYS A 48 58.86 6.66 -93.14
C LYS A 48 60.05 7.46 -93.69
N ASN A 49 59.79 8.66 -94.16
CA ASN A 49 60.79 9.64 -94.56
C ASN A 49 60.25 11.03 -94.31
N VAL A 50 61.14 11.98 -94.08
CA VAL A 50 60.80 13.40 -93.95
C VAL A 50 61.85 14.23 -94.69
N THR A 51 61.38 15.28 -95.35
CA THR A 51 62.24 16.15 -96.15
C THR A 51 62.52 17.43 -95.37
N PHE A 52 63.80 17.78 -95.28
CA PHE A 52 64.24 19.11 -94.89
C PHE A 52 64.35 19.98 -96.14
N GLU A 53 63.54 21.02 -96.22
CA GLU A 53 63.60 22.02 -97.29
C GLU A 53 64.96 22.75 -97.29
N ALA A 54 65.35 23.32 -98.44
CA ALA A 54 66.55 24.13 -98.54
C ALA A 54 66.49 25.31 -97.55
N GLY A 55 67.54 25.50 -96.76
CA GLY A 55 67.63 26.47 -95.68
C GLY A 55 66.98 26.06 -94.36
N SER A 56 66.22 24.96 -94.29
CA SER A 56 65.59 24.50 -93.05
C SER A 56 66.51 23.57 -92.23
N ALA A 57 66.66 23.92 -90.95
CA ALA A 57 67.36 23.11 -89.95
C ALA A 57 66.46 22.10 -89.24
N THR A 58 65.13 22.21 -89.39
CA THR A 58 64.17 21.31 -88.76
C THR A 58 63.18 20.73 -89.76
N ALA A 59 62.71 19.52 -89.47
CA ALA A 59 61.62 18.87 -90.17
C ALA A 59 60.71 18.17 -89.15
N ILE A 60 59.42 18.13 -89.43
CA ILE A 60 58.40 17.65 -88.49
C ILE A 60 57.79 16.36 -89.02
N VAL A 61 57.61 15.39 -88.13
CA VAL A 61 56.76 14.22 -88.35
C VAL A 61 55.65 14.25 -87.32
N ASP A 62 54.43 14.52 -87.77
CA ASP A 62 53.23 14.51 -86.93
C ASP A 62 52.63 13.10 -86.86
N VAL A 63 52.34 12.65 -85.65
CA VAL A 63 51.62 11.43 -85.29
C VAL A 63 50.17 11.82 -85.02
N ASN A 64 49.34 11.74 -86.06
CA ASN A 64 47.91 11.99 -85.95
C ASN A 64 47.22 10.75 -85.38
N VAL A 65 46.78 10.84 -84.14
CA VAL A 65 46.06 9.78 -83.42
C VAL A 65 44.68 9.59 -84.02
N LYS A 66 44.20 8.35 -84.06
CA LYS A 66 42.83 7.99 -84.42
C LYS A 66 42.08 7.67 -83.15
N ASP A 67 40.97 8.37 -82.95
CA ASP A 67 40.01 8.15 -81.85
C ASP A 67 39.09 6.99 -82.26
N ASP A 68 38.86 6.03 -81.37
CA ASP A 68 37.83 5.01 -81.55
C ASP A 68 36.98 4.81 -80.27
N ASP A 69 36.46 3.60 -80.02
CA ASP A 69 35.61 3.28 -78.85
C ASP A 69 36.19 2.07 -78.05
N VAL A 70 37.41 1.66 -78.37
CA VAL A 70 38.07 0.46 -77.86
C VAL A 70 39.04 0.87 -76.74
N TYR A 71 38.83 0.31 -75.54
CA TYR A 71 39.80 0.50 -74.47
C TYR A 71 40.99 -0.45 -74.67
N GLU A 72 42.14 0.11 -75.04
CA GLU A 72 43.40 -0.53 -75.40
C GLU A 72 44.53 -0.15 -74.41
N GLY A 73 44.30 0.88 -73.60
CA GLY A 73 45.26 1.46 -72.67
C GLY A 73 46.23 2.43 -73.34
N ASN A 74 47.15 3.01 -72.58
CA ASN A 74 48.11 3.96 -73.16
C ASN A 74 49.17 3.25 -74.00
N GLU A 75 49.35 3.71 -75.23
CA GLU A 75 50.27 3.12 -76.20
C GLU A 75 51.45 4.05 -76.55
N THR A 76 52.34 3.59 -77.43
CA THR A 76 53.54 4.33 -77.85
C THR A 76 53.81 4.21 -79.34
N VAL A 77 54.25 5.32 -79.94
CA VAL A 77 54.88 5.37 -81.28
C VAL A 77 56.33 5.80 -81.07
N ILE A 78 57.26 5.06 -81.67
CA ILE A 78 58.70 5.26 -81.55
C ILE A 78 59.28 5.43 -82.95
N VAL A 79 59.89 6.59 -83.23
CA VAL A 79 60.58 6.88 -84.49
C VAL A 79 62.09 6.70 -84.30
N THR A 80 62.72 5.91 -85.18
CA THR A 80 64.16 5.67 -85.20
C THR A 80 64.76 6.05 -86.56
N LEU A 81 65.69 7.01 -86.58
CA LEU A 81 66.36 7.44 -87.82
C LEU A 81 67.18 6.30 -88.43
N ALA A 82 67.07 6.12 -89.75
CA ALA A 82 67.76 5.07 -90.48
C ALA A 82 69.08 5.59 -91.06
N ASN A 83 70.14 4.76 -91.07
CA ASN A 83 71.41 5.10 -91.72
C ASN A 83 71.21 5.28 -93.24
N ASN A 84 71.91 6.26 -93.83
CA ASN A 84 71.93 6.48 -95.27
C ASN A 84 73.28 7.08 -95.69
N ALA A 85 73.74 6.83 -96.92
CA ALA A 85 75.01 7.38 -97.41
C ALA A 85 74.99 8.92 -97.54
N ASN A 86 73.80 9.53 -97.64
CA ASN A 86 73.61 10.95 -97.89
C ASN A 86 73.61 11.82 -96.62
N TYR A 87 73.64 11.23 -95.41
CA TYR A 87 73.69 11.96 -94.15
C TYR A 87 74.30 11.10 -93.03
N THR A 88 74.88 11.75 -92.02
CA THR A 88 75.35 11.08 -90.80
C THR A 88 74.38 11.31 -89.66
N LEU A 89 73.99 10.26 -88.95
CA LEU A 89 73.09 10.38 -87.79
C LEU A 89 73.82 10.96 -86.58
N GLY A 90 73.15 11.86 -85.86
CA GLY A 90 73.59 12.37 -84.56
C GLY A 90 73.47 11.33 -83.43
N THR A 91 73.70 11.77 -82.20
CA THR A 91 73.62 10.91 -81.00
C THR A 91 72.20 10.49 -80.68
N ALA A 92 71.23 11.41 -80.76
CA ALA A 92 69.81 11.12 -80.60
C ALA A 92 69.24 10.56 -81.90
N LYS A 93 69.05 9.23 -81.95
CA LYS A 93 68.55 8.51 -83.13
C LYS A 93 67.10 8.06 -82.98
N THR A 94 66.55 8.10 -81.77
CA THR A 94 65.24 7.55 -81.41
C THR A 94 64.44 8.54 -80.56
N ALA A 95 63.13 8.60 -80.78
CA ALA A 95 62.22 9.37 -79.94
C ALA A 95 60.88 8.63 -79.80
N THR A 96 60.20 8.85 -78.67
CA THR A 96 58.91 8.20 -78.33
C THR A 96 57.81 9.24 -78.11
N VAL A 97 56.62 8.97 -78.64
CA VAL A 97 55.36 9.64 -78.35
C VAL A 97 54.45 8.62 -77.67
N SER A 98 53.83 8.95 -76.54
CA SER A 98 52.77 8.13 -75.93
C SER A 98 51.40 8.60 -76.43
N LEU A 99 50.52 7.64 -76.74
CA LEU A 99 49.11 7.82 -77.06
C LEU A 99 48.32 7.51 -75.78
N VAL A 100 47.48 8.44 -75.34
CA VAL A 100 46.62 8.27 -74.16
C VAL A 100 45.21 7.94 -74.63
N ASP A 101 44.72 6.79 -74.17
CA ASP A 101 43.39 6.25 -74.47
C ASP A 101 42.33 6.92 -73.57
N ASN A 102 41.17 7.25 -74.16
CA ASN A 102 40.07 7.93 -73.47
C ASN A 102 38.81 7.06 -73.22
N ASP A 103 38.82 5.78 -73.60
CA ASP A 103 37.66 4.88 -73.69
C ASP A 103 37.42 3.99 -72.46
N LYS A 104 38.12 4.27 -71.36
CA LYS A 104 37.95 3.54 -70.10
C LYS A 104 36.49 3.59 -69.62
N PRO A 105 35.84 2.43 -69.38
CA PRO A 105 34.41 2.40 -69.09
C PRO A 105 34.07 3.02 -67.73
N THR A 106 32.94 3.72 -67.65
CA THR A 106 32.40 4.30 -66.40
C THR A 106 31.19 3.49 -65.91
N ILE A 107 31.14 3.20 -64.61
CA ILE A 107 30.09 2.40 -63.97
C ILE A 107 29.31 3.22 -62.96
N THR A 108 27.98 3.19 -63.06
CA THR A 108 27.05 3.74 -62.07
C THR A 108 26.10 2.66 -61.57
N ILE A 109 25.47 2.89 -60.41
CA ILE A 109 24.47 2.00 -59.81
C ILE A 109 23.22 2.80 -59.45
N LYS A 110 22.05 2.17 -59.60
CA LYS A 110 20.77 2.64 -59.05
C LYS A 110 19.94 1.47 -58.56
N ALA A 111 19.05 1.70 -57.60
CA ALA A 111 17.96 0.77 -57.31
C ALA A 111 16.90 0.94 -58.41
N SER A 112 16.85 -0.01 -59.34
CA SER A 112 15.82 -0.05 -60.39
C SER A 112 14.49 -0.57 -59.85
N ASP A 113 14.54 -1.37 -58.78
CA ASP A 113 13.42 -1.65 -57.91
C ASP A 113 13.91 -1.46 -56.47
N ALA A 114 13.36 -0.47 -55.78
CA ALA A 114 13.81 -0.07 -54.45
C ALA A 114 13.03 -0.75 -53.32
N ASN A 115 11.99 -1.54 -53.63
CA ASN A 115 11.09 -2.09 -52.62
C ASN A 115 11.03 -3.62 -52.74
N ALA A 116 11.76 -4.31 -51.88
CA ALA A 116 11.62 -5.74 -51.67
C ALA A 116 10.63 -5.98 -50.52
N ALA A 117 9.97 -7.14 -50.50
CA ALA A 117 9.16 -7.57 -49.38
C ALA A 117 9.27 -9.08 -49.16
N GLU A 118 9.24 -9.49 -47.90
CA GLU A 118 9.01 -10.88 -47.54
C GLU A 118 7.61 -11.30 -47.96
N THR A 119 7.49 -12.57 -48.34
CA THR A 119 6.24 -13.11 -48.87
C THR A 119 6.11 -14.56 -48.44
N ALA A 120 5.00 -14.89 -47.79
CA ALA A 120 4.72 -16.23 -47.31
C ALA A 120 4.93 -17.32 -48.38
N ALA A 121 5.43 -18.48 -47.95
CA ALA A 121 5.67 -19.65 -48.81
C ALA A 121 4.48 -19.97 -49.74
N GLY A 122 4.74 -20.01 -51.05
CA GLY A 122 3.73 -20.27 -52.08
C GLY A 122 3.10 -19.01 -52.70
N GLN A 123 3.43 -17.81 -52.20
CA GLN A 123 3.14 -16.54 -52.88
C GLN A 123 4.24 -16.18 -53.89
N THR A 124 3.93 -15.24 -54.78
CA THR A 124 4.90 -14.70 -55.74
C THR A 124 5.94 -13.86 -54.99
N ALA A 125 7.22 -14.24 -55.07
CA ALA A 125 8.31 -13.50 -54.45
C ALA A 125 8.40 -12.04 -54.94
N ASN A 126 8.76 -11.12 -54.04
CA ASN A 126 8.93 -9.69 -54.33
C ASN A 126 10.39 -9.21 -54.11
N PRO A 127 11.33 -9.52 -55.02
CA PRO A 127 12.72 -9.12 -54.87
C PRO A 127 12.96 -7.65 -55.26
N GLY A 128 13.83 -6.97 -54.51
CA GLY A 128 14.39 -5.68 -54.92
C GLY A 128 15.48 -5.85 -55.97
N LYS A 129 15.87 -4.77 -56.66
CA LYS A 129 16.78 -4.85 -57.79
C LYS A 129 17.70 -3.65 -57.92
N PHE A 130 19.01 -3.92 -57.94
CA PHE A 130 20.03 -2.96 -58.38
C PHE A 130 20.34 -3.15 -59.86
N THR A 131 20.37 -2.05 -60.62
CA THR A 131 20.87 -2.02 -61.99
C THR A 131 22.16 -1.21 -62.02
N LEU A 132 23.25 -1.85 -62.42
CA LEU A 132 24.50 -1.18 -62.75
C LEU A 132 24.50 -0.83 -64.23
N THR A 133 24.99 0.36 -64.57
CA THR A 133 25.08 0.87 -65.95
C THR A 133 26.54 1.13 -66.33
N ARG A 134 26.94 0.64 -67.50
CA ARG A 134 28.27 0.83 -68.08
C ARG A 134 28.20 1.75 -69.30
N THR A 135 28.90 2.88 -69.23
CA THR A 135 29.12 3.82 -70.35
C THR A 135 30.57 3.77 -70.85
N GLY A 136 30.83 4.21 -72.07
CA GLY A 136 32.13 4.00 -72.77
C GLY A 136 32.22 2.60 -73.40
N ASN A 137 33.44 2.05 -73.44
CA ASN A 137 33.75 0.75 -74.03
C ASN A 137 32.90 -0.39 -73.43
N LYS A 138 32.36 -1.28 -74.28
CA LYS A 138 31.57 -2.46 -73.87
C LYS A 138 32.08 -3.78 -74.46
N THR A 139 33.18 -3.76 -75.22
CA THR A 139 33.58 -4.88 -76.07
C THR A 139 33.94 -6.13 -75.28
N ALA A 140 34.69 -5.98 -74.19
CA ALA A 140 35.04 -7.07 -73.28
C ALA A 140 34.09 -7.18 -72.08
N ALA A 141 33.95 -8.38 -71.52
CA ALA A 141 33.27 -8.57 -70.24
C ALA A 141 34.00 -7.81 -69.11
N LEU A 142 33.25 -7.31 -68.12
CA LEU A 142 33.80 -6.50 -67.04
C LEU A 142 33.18 -6.87 -65.69
N THR A 143 34.00 -7.36 -64.76
CA THR A 143 33.60 -7.59 -63.38
C THR A 143 33.74 -6.31 -62.55
N VAL A 144 32.66 -5.92 -61.88
CA VAL A 144 32.56 -4.76 -61.01
C VAL A 144 32.32 -5.23 -59.58
N ASN A 145 33.11 -4.70 -58.65
CA ASN A 145 33.01 -5.05 -57.22
C ASN A 145 32.17 -4.01 -56.48
N TYR A 146 31.48 -4.44 -55.42
CA TYR A 146 30.73 -3.57 -54.52
C TYR A 146 30.85 -4.03 -53.06
N THR A 147 30.59 -3.11 -52.14
CA THR A 147 30.41 -3.41 -50.71
C THR A 147 28.93 -3.43 -50.36
N VAL A 148 28.56 -4.22 -49.35
CA VAL A 148 27.19 -4.35 -48.85
C VAL A 148 27.12 -3.76 -47.43
N ALA A 149 26.13 -2.90 -47.18
CA ALA A 149 25.80 -2.32 -45.88
C ALA A 149 24.26 -2.23 -45.74
N GLY A 150 23.76 -1.62 -44.67
CA GLY A 150 22.32 -1.51 -44.39
C GLY A 150 21.98 -2.02 -42.99
N THR A 151 20.70 -2.07 -42.66
CA THR A 151 20.22 -2.68 -41.41
C THR A 151 19.97 -4.18 -41.57
N ALA A 152 19.61 -4.64 -42.78
CA ALA A 152 19.41 -6.05 -43.08
C ALA A 152 20.73 -6.83 -43.14
N THR A 153 20.75 -8.00 -42.50
CA THR A 153 21.83 -8.97 -42.36
C THR A 153 21.88 -9.94 -43.55
N ASN A 154 23.03 -9.96 -44.22
CA ASN A 154 23.29 -10.84 -45.36
C ASN A 154 23.25 -12.33 -44.97
N GLY A 155 22.37 -13.10 -45.60
CA GLY A 155 22.19 -14.53 -45.36
C GLY A 155 21.20 -14.87 -44.25
N THR A 156 20.69 -13.88 -43.51
CA THR A 156 19.56 -14.03 -42.59
C THR A 156 18.30 -13.45 -43.24
N ASP A 157 18.33 -12.16 -43.60
CA ASP A 157 17.13 -11.41 -44.02
C ASP A 157 16.99 -11.39 -45.57
N TYR A 158 18.08 -11.67 -46.28
CA TYR A 158 18.09 -11.84 -47.75
C TYR A 158 19.18 -12.81 -48.21
N ASN A 159 18.97 -13.38 -49.41
CA ASN A 159 19.93 -14.28 -50.04
C ASN A 159 21.33 -13.68 -50.19
N THR A 160 22.36 -14.51 -49.97
CA THR A 160 23.73 -14.03 -49.95
C THR A 160 24.18 -13.41 -51.28
N LEU A 161 24.55 -12.13 -51.23
CA LEU A 161 25.14 -11.40 -52.36
C LEU A 161 26.63 -11.71 -52.54
N THR A 162 27.05 -11.86 -53.80
CA THR A 162 28.40 -12.28 -54.22
C THR A 162 29.48 -11.19 -54.15
N LYS A 163 29.12 -9.95 -53.77
CA LYS A 163 30.01 -8.76 -53.68
C LYS A 163 30.67 -8.33 -55.00
N SER A 164 30.27 -8.93 -56.11
CA SER A 164 30.67 -8.54 -57.47
C SER A 164 29.59 -8.90 -58.49
N VAL A 165 29.57 -8.22 -59.62
CA VAL A 165 28.69 -8.51 -60.76
C VAL A 165 29.47 -8.34 -62.06
N THR A 166 29.18 -9.19 -63.04
CA THR A 166 29.86 -9.17 -64.34
C THR A 166 28.93 -8.59 -65.40
N PHE A 167 29.41 -7.57 -66.11
CA PHE A 167 28.87 -7.18 -67.40
C PHE A 167 29.38 -8.16 -68.45
N GLU A 168 28.48 -8.86 -69.13
CA GLU A 168 28.84 -9.67 -70.29
C GLU A 168 29.40 -8.79 -71.42
N ALA A 169 30.20 -9.40 -72.31
CA ALA A 169 30.71 -8.72 -73.49
C ALA A 169 29.55 -8.12 -74.32
N GLY A 170 29.65 -6.84 -74.65
CA GLY A 170 28.62 -6.05 -75.34
C GLY A 170 27.52 -5.48 -74.43
N SER A 171 27.42 -5.88 -73.16
CA SER A 171 26.32 -5.44 -72.28
C SER A 171 26.56 -4.05 -71.67
N ALA A 172 25.53 -3.21 -71.71
CA ALA A 172 25.50 -1.91 -71.04
C ALA A 172 24.96 -1.99 -69.60
N THR A 173 24.33 -3.09 -69.20
CA THR A 173 23.70 -3.25 -67.88
C THR A 173 24.02 -4.58 -67.24
N ALA A 174 24.12 -4.58 -65.91
CA ALA A 174 24.19 -5.77 -65.09
C ALA A 174 23.24 -5.63 -63.90
N ILE A 175 22.61 -6.73 -63.49
CA ILE A 175 21.54 -6.75 -62.48
C ILE A 175 22.01 -7.51 -61.26
N ILE A 176 21.65 -7.01 -60.07
CA ILE A 176 21.79 -7.72 -58.79
C ILE A 176 20.41 -7.70 -58.14
N ASP A 177 19.84 -8.88 -57.90
CA ASP A 177 18.57 -9.02 -57.19
C ASP A 177 18.82 -9.15 -55.68
N VAL A 178 17.94 -8.54 -54.89
CA VAL A 178 17.87 -8.68 -53.43
C VAL A 178 16.60 -9.46 -53.12
N THR A 179 16.75 -10.76 -52.86
CA THR A 179 15.62 -11.64 -52.55
C THR A 179 15.51 -11.80 -51.04
N PRO A 180 14.44 -11.29 -50.40
CA PRO A 180 14.22 -11.46 -48.97
C PRO A 180 14.04 -12.94 -48.59
N ILE A 181 14.37 -13.28 -47.35
CA ILE A 181 14.13 -14.59 -46.74
C ILE A 181 12.97 -14.43 -45.76
N ASP A 182 11.88 -15.14 -45.99
CA ASP A 182 10.67 -15.11 -45.16
C ASP A 182 10.88 -15.96 -43.90
N ASP A 183 10.62 -15.41 -42.71
CA ASP A 183 10.64 -16.17 -41.45
C ASP A 183 9.40 -15.95 -40.53
N PHE A 184 9.57 -15.90 -39.21
CA PHE A 184 8.49 -15.72 -38.21
C PHE A 184 8.87 -14.73 -37.12
N VAL A 185 9.99 -14.03 -37.27
CA VAL A 185 10.46 -12.99 -36.36
C VAL A 185 9.88 -11.67 -36.85
N TYR A 186 9.71 -10.71 -35.95
CA TYR A 186 9.31 -9.37 -36.35
C TYR A 186 10.52 -8.43 -36.22
N GLU A 187 11.03 -8.00 -37.36
CA GLU A 187 12.21 -7.15 -37.53
C GLU A 187 11.81 -5.71 -37.92
N GLY A 188 10.64 -5.54 -38.52
CA GLY A 188 10.21 -4.29 -39.13
C GLY A 188 10.93 -3.98 -40.45
N ASN A 189 10.80 -2.76 -40.96
CA ASN A 189 11.39 -2.41 -42.26
C ASN A 189 12.91 -2.23 -42.17
N GLU A 190 13.64 -2.89 -43.06
CA GLU A 190 15.09 -2.86 -43.12
C GLU A 190 15.64 -2.31 -44.45
N THR A 191 16.96 -2.16 -44.56
CA THR A 191 17.64 -1.61 -45.75
C THR A 191 18.83 -2.46 -46.18
N VAL A 192 19.05 -2.55 -47.49
CA VAL A 192 20.27 -3.07 -48.13
C VAL A 192 20.87 -1.97 -48.99
N ILE A 193 22.14 -1.63 -48.75
CA ILE A 193 22.86 -0.55 -49.41
C ILE A 193 24.08 -1.12 -50.13
N LEU A 194 24.16 -0.92 -51.45
CA LEU A 194 25.32 -1.29 -52.25
C LEU A 194 26.15 -0.07 -52.62
N THR A 195 27.47 -0.15 -52.48
CA THR A 195 28.41 0.90 -52.89
C THR A 195 29.48 0.33 -53.82
N LEU A 196 29.65 0.91 -55.00
CA LEU A 196 30.63 0.49 -55.99
C LEU A 196 32.06 0.70 -55.48
N ALA A 197 32.90 -0.33 -55.60
CA ALA A 197 34.31 -0.27 -55.24
C ALA A 197 35.16 0.25 -56.40
N ASN A 198 36.22 1.02 -56.10
CA ASN A 198 37.15 1.51 -57.11
C ASN A 198 38.10 0.41 -57.61
N LYS A 199 38.34 0.34 -58.92
CA LYS A 199 39.27 -0.60 -59.57
C LYS A 199 39.95 0.05 -60.77
N ALA A 200 41.13 -0.47 -61.12
CA ALA A 200 41.90 0.03 -62.27
C ALA A 200 41.21 -0.20 -63.63
N SER A 201 40.28 -1.14 -63.75
CA SER A 201 39.62 -1.52 -65.01
C SER A 201 38.40 -0.66 -65.40
N TYR A 202 37.93 0.23 -64.52
CA TYR A 202 36.80 1.11 -64.80
C TYR A 202 36.89 2.42 -63.98
N ILE A 203 36.00 3.35 -64.27
CA ILE A 203 35.79 4.58 -63.50
C ILE A 203 34.48 4.42 -62.73
N VAL A 204 34.47 4.73 -61.44
CA VAL A 204 33.22 4.80 -60.67
C VAL A 204 32.59 6.16 -60.92
N GLY A 205 31.38 6.17 -61.48
CA GLY A 205 30.62 7.39 -61.75
C GLY A 205 30.06 8.03 -60.48
N THR A 206 29.36 9.16 -60.63
CA THR A 206 28.82 9.93 -59.49
C THR A 206 27.74 9.18 -58.71
N ALA A 207 26.89 8.43 -59.40
CA ALA A 207 25.93 7.51 -58.77
C ALA A 207 26.65 6.19 -58.44
N ASN A 208 27.27 6.15 -57.26
CA ASN A 208 28.10 5.04 -56.80
C ASN A 208 27.52 4.27 -55.60
N THR A 209 26.36 4.68 -55.08
CA THR A 209 25.64 4.00 -54.01
C THR A 209 24.14 3.95 -54.30
N ALA A 210 23.47 2.90 -53.84
CA ALA A 210 22.02 2.72 -53.99
C ALA A 210 21.45 1.91 -52.83
N THR A 211 20.18 2.15 -52.50
CA THR A 211 19.45 1.50 -51.39
C THR A 211 18.21 0.76 -51.89
N VAL A 212 17.99 -0.44 -51.38
CA VAL A 212 16.73 -1.20 -51.46
C VAL A 212 16.17 -1.32 -50.04
N ASN A 213 14.88 -1.08 -49.87
CA ASN A 213 14.16 -1.31 -48.61
C ASN A 213 13.59 -2.74 -48.62
N LEU A 214 13.67 -3.42 -47.49
CA LEU A 214 13.02 -4.71 -47.23
C LEU A 214 11.83 -4.48 -46.29
N ALA A 215 10.64 -4.85 -46.71
CA ALA A 215 9.46 -4.88 -45.86
C ALA A 215 9.26 -6.27 -45.27
N ASP A 216 9.17 -6.30 -43.94
CA ASP A 216 8.79 -7.46 -43.13
C ASP A 216 7.28 -7.74 -43.29
N ASN A 217 6.91 -9.02 -43.41
CA ASN A 217 5.52 -9.46 -43.51
C ASN A 217 4.95 -10.00 -42.18
N ASP A 218 5.77 -10.08 -41.14
CA ASP A 218 5.37 -10.44 -39.79
C ASP A 218 4.87 -9.23 -38.99
N SER A 219 4.19 -9.51 -37.89
CA SER A 219 3.58 -8.48 -37.05
C SER A 219 4.01 -8.64 -35.60
N ALA A 220 4.27 -7.52 -34.91
CA ALA A 220 4.47 -7.49 -33.46
C ALA A 220 3.36 -8.21 -32.66
N THR A 221 2.16 -8.39 -33.25
CA THR A 221 1.03 -9.12 -32.64
C THR A 221 1.15 -10.66 -32.72
N THR A 222 2.12 -11.20 -33.46
CA THR A 222 2.33 -12.66 -33.60
C THR A 222 3.34 -13.21 -32.58
N VAL A 223 4.16 -12.36 -31.94
CA VAL A 223 5.04 -12.75 -30.84
C VAL A 223 4.22 -12.87 -29.56
N LYS A 224 3.99 -14.10 -29.12
CA LYS A 224 3.21 -14.38 -27.91
C LYS A 224 3.89 -13.80 -26.67
N PRO A 225 3.15 -13.12 -25.78
CA PRO A 225 3.68 -12.70 -24.49
C PRO A 225 4.10 -13.90 -23.64
N THR A 226 5.11 -13.73 -22.80
CA THR A 226 5.58 -14.77 -21.86
C THR A 226 5.06 -14.48 -20.46
N VAL A 227 4.50 -15.49 -19.78
CA VAL A 227 3.91 -15.38 -18.44
C VAL A 227 4.68 -16.23 -17.42
N THR A 228 4.96 -15.66 -16.26
CA THR A 228 5.50 -16.35 -15.08
C THR A 228 4.63 -16.10 -13.85
N ILE A 229 4.78 -16.91 -12.80
CA ILE A 229 4.11 -16.76 -11.51
C ILE A 229 5.10 -16.83 -10.35
N SER A 230 4.84 -16.08 -9.29
CA SER A 230 5.51 -16.19 -7.99
C SER A 230 4.50 -15.98 -6.85
N ALA A 231 4.81 -16.44 -5.65
CA ALA A 231 4.13 -15.97 -4.44
C ALA A 231 4.61 -14.54 -4.14
N ASN A 232 3.68 -13.59 -4.12
CA ASN A 232 3.92 -12.21 -3.70
C ASN A 232 3.77 -12.08 -2.18
N ASP A 233 2.80 -12.81 -1.65
CA ASP A 233 2.70 -13.17 -0.24
C ASP A 233 2.53 -14.69 -0.18
N ALA A 234 3.47 -15.39 0.45
CA ALA A 234 3.46 -16.85 0.54
C ALA A 234 2.69 -17.37 1.76
N THR A 235 2.16 -16.48 2.58
CA THR A 235 1.50 -16.80 3.84
C THR A 235 0.09 -16.24 3.86
N ALA A 236 -0.86 -17.09 4.20
CA ALA A 236 -2.23 -16.75 4.50
C ALA A 236 -2.55 -17.34 5.88
N THR A 237 -3.44 -16.73 6.64
CA THR A 237 -3.84 -17.24 7.95
C THR A 237 -5.35 -17.11 8.06
N GLU A 238 -6.00 -18.15 8.53
CA GLU A 238 -7.37 -18.05 9.01
C GLU A 238 -7.38 -17.12 10.22
N THR A 239 -8.40 -16.28 10.30
CA THR A 239 -8.44 -15.24 11.32
C THR A 239 -9.84 -15.15 11.85
N VAL A 240 -9.94 -15.32 13.17
CA VAL A 240 -11.19 -15.18 13.94
C VAL A 240 -11.98 -13.96 13.47
N THR A 241 -13.27 -14.16 13.26
CA THR A 241 -14.24 -13.10 12.92
C THR A 241 -14.02 -11.82 13.74
N GLY A 242 -13.66 -10.72 13.07
CA GLY A 242 -13.36 -9.43 13.68
C GLY A 242 -11.87 -9.04 13.62
N GLN A 243 -10.97 -10.00 13.40
CA GLN A 243 -9.57 -9.74 13.03
C GLN A 243 -9.46 -9.47 11.52
N THR A 244 -8.36 -8.83 11.09
CA THR A 244 -8.16 -8.59 9.65
C THR A 244 -7.62 -9.85 8.99
N ALA A 245 -8.32 -10.34 7.96
CA ALA A 245 -7.91 -11.49 7.17
C ALA A 245 -6.47 -11.35 6.64
N ASN A 246 -5.63 -12.34 6.93
CA ASN A 246 -4.29 -12.44 6.34
C ASN A 246 -4.38 -13.19 4.99
N LEU A 247 -4.42 -12.43 3.90
CA LEU A 247 -4.57 -12.98 2.56
C LEU A 247 -3.22 -13.42 1.98
N GLY A 248 -3.16 -14.66 1.49
CA GLY A 248 -2.06 -15.08 0.62
C GLY A 248 -2.19 -14.50 -0.78
N GLN A 249 -1.09 -14.38 -1.52
CA GLN A 249 -1.11 -13.70 -2.80
C GLN A 249 -0.15 -14.28 -3.83
N PHE A 250 -0.66 -14.62 -5.01
CA PHE A 250 0.15 -14.89 -6.18
C PHE A 250 0.25 -13.67 -7.08
N LYS A 251 1.45 -13.43 -7.62
CA LYS A 251 1.70 -12.43 -8.64
C LYS A 251 2.13 -13.09 -9.93
N LEU A 252 1.37 -12.86 -10.99
CA LEU A 252 1.75 -13.21 -12.34
C LEU A 252 2.43 -12.01 -12.99
N THR A 253 3.47 -12.28 -13.77
CA THR A 253 4.21 -11.27 -14.53
C THR A 253 4.19 -11.64 -16.01
N ARG A 254 3.95 -10.64 -16.87
CA ARG A 254 3.93 -10.78 -18.34
C ARG A 254 5.02 -9.91 -18.98
N THR A 255 5.74 -10.47 -19.94
CA THR A 255 6.68 -9.76 -20.83
C THR A 255 6.29 -9.94 -22.30
N GLY A 256 6.77 -9.05 -23.19
CA GLY A 256 6.38 -9.00 -24.60
C GLY A 256 5.34 -7.90 -24.87
N ASP A 257 4.40 -8.13 -25.79
CA ASP A 257 3.34 -7.17 -26.10
C ASP A 257 2.35 -7.00 -24.94
N LEU A 258 2.18 -5.75 -24.49
CA LEU A 258 1.26 -5.35 -23.43
C LEU A 258 0.02 -4.62 -23.97
N SER A 259 -0.07 -4.35 -25.27
CA SER A 259 -1.08 -3.48 -25.90
C SER A 259 -2.51 -3.98 -25.68
N SER A 260 -2.69 -5.30 -25.60
CA SER A 260 -3.99 -5.95 -25.40
C SER A 260 -4.07 -6.65 -24.04
N SER A 261 -5.30 -6.82 -23.55
CA SER A 261 -5.55 -7.66 -22.38
C SER A 261 -5.19 -9.13 -22.66
N LEU A 262 -4.80 -9.87 -21.62
CA LEU A 262 -4.48 -11.29 -21.72
C LEU A 262 -5.10 -12.06 -20.57
N THR A 263 -5.96 -13.02 -20.88
CA THR A 263 -6.47 -13.99 -19.90
C THR A 263 -5.54 -15.20 -19.85
N VAL A 264 -5.08 -15.51 -18.65
CA VAL A 264 -4.22 -16.65 -18.34
C VAL A 264 -5.02 -17.67 -17.54
N ASN A 265 -4.96 -18.92 -17.98
CA ASN A 265 -5.61 -20.04 -17.30
C ASN A 265 -4.62 -20.69 -16.32
N TYR A 266 -5.12 -21.14 -15.17
CA TYR A 266 -4.36 -21.89 -14.18
C TYR A 266 -5.20 -23.01 -13.57
N SER A 267 -4.52 -24.02 -13.02
CA SER A 267 -5.14 -25.04 -12.17
C SER A 267 -4.66 -24.89 -10.74
N VAL A 268 -5.56 -25.16 -9.79
CA VAL A 268 -5.24 -25.13 -8.36
C VAL A 268 -5.02 -26.56 -7.86
N ALA A 269 -4.00 -26.75 -7.04
CA ALA A 269 -3.66 -27.98 -6.33
C ALA A 269 -3.22 -27.61 -4.90
N GLY A 270 -2.77 -28.57 -4.11
CA GLY A 270 -2.35 -28.36 -2.72
C GLY A 270 -3.03 -29.34 -1.78
N THR A 271 -2.90 -29.10 -0.48
CA THR A 271 -3.65 -29.83 0.55
C THR A 271 -4.99 -29.17 0.85
N ALA A 272 -5.05 -27.84 0.74
CA ALA A 272 -6.26 -27.06 0.95
C ALA A 272 -7.30 -27.31 -0.15
N SER A 273 -8.53 -27.47 0.28
CA SER A 273 -9.77 -27.70 -0.44
C SER A 273 -10.45 -26.38 -0.82
N ASN A 274 -10.69 -26.23 -2.12
CA ASN A 274 -11.36 -25.06 -2.66
C ASN A 274 -12.79 -24.91 -2.08
N SER A 275 -13.13 -23.71 -1.59
CA SER A 275 -14.42 -23.33 -1.01
C SER A 275 -14.75 -23.98 0.34
N ALA A 276 -13.86 -24.78 0.90
CA ALA A 276 -13.86 -25.15 2.31
C ALA A 276 -12.86 -24.24 3.04
N ASP A 277 -11.59 -24.27 2.61
CA ASP A 277 -10.48 -23.68 3.39
C ASP A 277 -10.05 -22.32 2.80
N TYR A 278 -10.44 -22.02 1.56
CA TYR A 278 -10.26 -20.69 0.94
C TYR A 278 -11.34 -20.35 -0.09
N ASN A 279 -11.59 -19.06 -0.27
CA ASN A 279 -12.54 -18.53 -1.24
C ASN A 279 -12.23 -18.99 -2.67
N ASN A 280 -13.30 -19.26 -3.43
CA ASN A 280 -13.17 -19.90 -4.74
C ASN A 280 -12.26 -19.14 -5.71
N LEU A 281 -11.21 -19.82 -6.18
CA LEU A 281 -10.34 -19.35 -7.25
C LEU A 281 -10.94 -19.74 -8.62
N SER A 282 -11.15 -18.75 -9.48
CA SER A 282 -11.87 -18.89 -10.75
C SER A 282 -11.17 -19.75 -11.81
N GLY A 283 -9.90 -20.13 -11.59
CA GLY A 283 -9.06 -20.82 -12.58
C GLY A 283 -8.53 -19.93 -13.70
N THR A 284 -8.84 -18.63 -13.67
CA THR A 284 -8.35 -17.66 -14.66
C THR A 284 -7.96 -16.33 -14.03
N VAL A 285 -7.01 -15.62 -14.62
CA VAL A 285 -6.62 -14.26 -14.22
C VAL A 285 -6.34 -13.43 -15.47
N THR A 286 -6.74 -12.16 -15.47
CA THR A 286 -6.63 -11.29 -16.65
C THR A 286 -5.65 -10.15 -16.39
N PHE A 287 -4.65 -10.02 -17.26
CA PHE A 287 -3.86 -8.81 -17.39
C PHE A 287 -4.69 -7.77 -18.16
N ALA A 288 -4.90 -6.60 -17.58
CA ALA A 288 -5.46 -5.46 -18.31
C ALA A 288 -4.52 -5.01 -19.44
N ALA A 289 -5.06 -4.33 -20.46
CA ALA A 289 -4.24 -3.68 -21.49
C ALA A 289 -3.27 -2.69 -20.83
N GLY A 290 -2.00 -2.72 -21.24
CA GLY A 290 -0.90 -1.96 -20.66
C GLY A 290 -0.32 -2.56 -19.36
N SER A 291 -0.96 -3.55 -18.73
CA SER A 291 -0.46 -4.14 -17.48
C SER A 291 0.55 -5.26 -17.73
N SER A 292 1.65 -5.23 -16.97
CA SER A 292 2.65 -6.31 -16.89
C SER A 292 2.45 -7.23 -15.69
N THR A 293 1.51 -6.94 -14.79
CA THR A 293 1.24 -7.74 -13.59
C THR A 293 -0.25 -8.04 -13.43
N ALA A 294 -0.55 -9.18 -12.82
CA ALA A 294 -1.88 -9.54 -12.36
C ALA A 294 -1.77 -10.33 -11.05
N ILE A 295 -2.79 -10.22 -10.19
CA ILE A 295 -2.79 -10.77 -8.84
C ILE A 295 -3.90 -11.80 -8.69
N ILE A 296 -3.61 -12.88 -7.96
CA ILE A 296 -4.59 -13.85 -7.47
C ILE A 296 -4.51 -13.83 -5.95
N ASN A 297 -5.60 -13.48 -5.27
CA ASN A 297 -5.68 -13.52 -3.81
C ASN A 297 -6.16 -14.90 -3.36
N VAL A 298 -5.49 -15.47 -2.37
CA VAL A 298 -5.94 -16.62 -1.60
C VAL A 298 -6.50 -16.07 -0.30
N ALA A 299 -7.81 -16.11 -0.15
CA ALA A 299 -8.47 -15.66 1.07
C ALA A 299 -8.92 -16.88 1.85
N PRO A 300 -8.25 -17.23 2.96
CA PRO A 300 -8.67 -18.33 3.81
C PRO A 300 -10.10 -18.15 4.32
N ILE A 301 -10.76 -19.25 4.61
CA ILE A 301 -12.08 -19.27 5.24
C ILE A 301 -11.84 -19.72 6.67
N ASP A 302 -12.03 -18.80 7.63
CA ASP A 302 -12.02 -19.11 9.06
C ASP A 302 -13.21 -20.03 9.37
N ASP A 303 -12.94 -21.23 9.89
CA ASP A 303 -14.00 -22.13 10.35
C ASP A 303 -13.82 -22.62 11.81
N THR A 304 -14.08 -23.89 12.11
CA THR A 304 -13.91 -24.46 13.46
C THR A 304 -13.21 -25.82 13.42
N ALA A 305 -12.74 -26.23 12.23
CA ALA A 305 -12.16 -27.51 11.96
C ALA A 305 -10.66 -27.44 12.20
N VAL A 306 -10.16 -28.35 13.04
CA VAL A 306 -8.71 -28.49 13.25
C VAL A 306 -8.14 -29.29 12.08
N GLU A 307 -7.52 -28.60 11.13
CA GLU A 307 -7.00 -29.15 9.87
C GLU A 307 -5.46 -29.07 9.82
N GLY A 308 -4.87 -28.14 10.57
CA GLY A 308 -3.45 -27.80 10.58
C GLY A 308 -3.01 -27.03 9.33
N ASP A 309 -1.72 -26.68 9.25
CA ASP A 309 -1.22 -25.88 8.12
C ASP A 309 -1.39 -26.58 6.75
N GLU A 310 -2.00 -25.85 5.82
CA GLU A 310 -2.30 -26.33 4.48
C GLU A 310 -1.60 -25.53 3.38
N THR A 311 -1.73 -25.99 2.13
CA THR A 311 -1.08 -25.37 0.97
C THR A 311 -2.06 -25.16 -0.17
N VAL A 312 -1.96 -24.01 -0.83
CA VAL A 312 -2.56 -23.70 -2.13
C VAL A 312 -1.44 -23.55 -3.15
N ILE A 313 -1.51 -24.33 -4.23
CA ILE A 313 -0.52 -24.35 -5.31
C ILE A 313 -1.21 -23.97 -6.61
N VAL A 314 -0.84 -22.82 -7.17
CA VAL A 314 -1.33 -22.38 -8.49
C VAL A 314 -0.34 -22.79 -9.57
N ASN A 315 -0.83 -23.55 -10.56
CA ASN A 315 -0.06 -24.01 -11.72
C ASN A 315 -0.58 -23.33 -12.98
N LEU A 316 0.30 -22.63 -13.71
CA LEU A 316 -0.08 -21.99 -14.98
C LEU A 316 -0.32 -23.03 -16.07
N SER A 317 -1.45 -22.90 -16.76
CA SER A 317 -1.83 -23.79 -17.87
C SER A 317 -1.25 -23.30 -19.19
N SER A 318 -0.88 -24.21 -20.09
CA SER A 318 -0.46 -23.87 -21.46
C SER A 318 -1.62 -23.28 -22.27
N SER A 319 -1.32 -22.33 -23.17
CA SER A 319 -2.31 -21.71 -24.05
C SER A 319 -1.71 -21.42 -25.43
N THR A 320 -2.57 -21.25 -26.43
CA THR A 320 -2.16 -20.74 -27.75
C THR A 320 -1.86 -19.24 -27.73
N ASN A 321 -2.30 -18.50 -26.72
CA ASN A 321 -2.23 -17.03 -26.70
C ASN A 321 -1.01 -16.47 -25.94
N TYR A 322 -0.26 -17.32 -25.22
CA TYR A 322 0.93 -16.91 -24.46
C TYR A 322 1.91 -18.08 -24.32
N ASN A 323 3.18 -17.77 -24.06
CA ASN A 323 4.20 -18.73 -23.69
C ASN A 323 4.35 -18.78 -22.16
N LEU A 324 4.68 -19.95 -21.60
CA LEU A 324 5.03 -20.07 -20.18
C LEU A 324 6.52 -19.84 -19.99
N GLY A 325 6.90 -19.00 -19.03
CA GLY A 325 8.28 -18.80 -18.62
C GLY A 325 8.82 -19.95 -17.74
N THR A 326 9.92 -19.70 -17.04
CA THR A 326 10.59 -20.69 -16.19
C THR A 326 9.79 -21.04 -14.94
N ALA A 327 9.23 -20.03 -14.26
CA ALA A 327 8.37 -20.21 -13.10
C ALA A 327 6.91 -20.44 -13.53
N LYS A 328 6.45 -21.68 -13.35
CA LYS A 328 5.12 -22.15 -13.80
C LYS A 328 4.17 -22.51 -12.65
N ALA A 329 4.69 -22.58 -11.43
CA ALA A 329 3.92 -22.86 -10.23
C ALA A 329 4.41 -22.00 -9.07
N ALA A 330 3.51 -21.69 -8.14
CA ALA A 330 3.82 -21.01 -6.89
C ALA A 330 2.94 -21.59 -5.77
N THR A 331 3.41 -21.49 -4.53
CA THR A 331 2.72 -22.00 -3.34
C THR A 331 2.44 -20.86 -2.35
N VAL A 332 1.25 -20.87 -1.78
CA VAL A 332 0.84 -20.12 -0.59
C VAL A 332 0.51 -21.14 0.49
N ASN A 333 0.95 -20.92 1.72
CA ASN A 333 0.56 -21.72 2.87
C ASN A 333 -0.61 -21.04 3.59
N ILE A 334 -1.62 -21.81 3.97
CA ILE A 334 -2.73 -21.38 4.83
C ILE A 334 -2.42 -21.91 6.23
N PHE A 335 -2.27 -21.00 7.20
CA PHE A 335 -2.14 -21.33 8.60
C PHE A 335 -3.52 -21.39 9.23
N ASP A 336 -3.82 -22.54 9.83
CA ASP A 336 -5.04 -22.82 10.59
C ASP A 336 -4.95 -22.12 11.96
N ASN A 337 -6.02 -21.44 12.36
CA ASN A 337 -6.14 -20.81 13.67
C ASN A 337 -6.93 -21.65 14.68
N ASP A 338 -7.49 -22.78 14.27
CA ASP A 338 -8.17 -23.73 15.14
C ASP A 338 -7.17 -24.75 15.71
N TYR A 339 -7.11 -24.79 17.03
CA TYR A 339 -6.34 -25.77 17.79
C TYR A 339 -7.27 -26.77 18.46
N THR A 340 -6.71 -27.92 18.84
CA THR A 340 -7.45 -28.78 19.76
C THR A 340 -7.79 -27.99 21.02
N ASN A 341 -9.03 -28.09 21.49
CA ASN A 341 -9.50 -27.52 22.75
C ASN A 341 -9.36 -25.99 22.89
N ASP A 342 -9.50 -25.20 21.84
CA ASP A 342 -9.39 -23.73 21.87
C ASP A 342 -10.71 -22.96 22.01
N SER A 343 -11.83 -23.66 22.15
CA SER A 343 -13.17 -23.10 22.39
C SER A 343 -13.96 -23.90 23.43
N LEU A 344 -15.06 -23.33 23.94
CA LEU A 344 -15.98 -24.06 24.81
C LEU A 344 -16.57 -25.31 24.15
N ASN A 345 -16.79 -25.27 22.82
CA ASN A 345 -17.40 -26.35 22.06
C ASN A 345 -16.47 -27.55 21.86
N ASN A 346 -15.17 -27.32 21.71
CA ASN A 346 -14.17 -28.38 21.52
C ASN A 346 -13.30 -28.64 22.77
N ALA A 347 -13.68 -28.07 23.92
CA ALA A 347 -12.96 -28.18 25.19
C ALA A 347 -12.61 -29.63 25.57
N GLN A 348 -11.36 -29.84 25.98
CA GLN A 348 -10.89 -31.15 26.41
C GLN A 348 -11.63 -31.61 27.68
N SER A 349 -12.22 -32.80 27.65
CA SER A 349 -12.87 -33.37 28.84
C SER A 349 -11.84 -33.81 29.89
N ILE A 350 -12.02 -33.33 31.13
CA ILE A 350 -11.16 -33.65 32.27
C ILE A 350 -12.00 -34.10 33.47
N VAL A 351 -11.35 -34.66 34.49
CA VAL A 351 -12.00 -35.05 35.75
C VAL A 351 -11.76 -33.97 36.80
N ALA A 352 -12.84 -33.53 37.45
CA ALA A 352 -12.78 -32.49 38.48
C ALA A 352 -11.94 -32.92 39.71
N ASP A 353 -12.09 -34.18 40.12
CA ASP A 353 -11.50 -34.74 41.34
C ASP A 353 -9.97 -34.77 41.31
N TYR A 354 -9.38 -35.10 40.16
CA TYR A 354 -7.93 -35.09 39.95
C TYR A 354 -7.59 -35.16 38.46
N SER A 355 -6.98 -34.11 37.93
CA SER A 355 -6.32 -34.11 36.62
C SER A 355 -4.96 -33.43 36.71
N GLN A 356 -4.00 -33.91 35.93
CA GLN A 356 -2.70 -33.26 35.70
C GLN A 356 -2.44 -33.21 34.22
N ILE A 357 -2.28 -31.99 33.69
CA ILE A 357 -2.18 -31.73 32.26
C ILE A 357 -0.97 -30.84 32.03
N ASN A 358 -0.11 -31.24 31.10
CA ASN A 358 0.99 -30.41 30.64
C ASN A 358 0.67 -30.00 29.21
N ASN A 359 0.59 -28.70 28.95
CA ASN A 359 0.27 -28.17 27.63
C ASN A 359 0.92 -26.77 27.47
N PHE A 360 0.62 -26.06 26.38
CA PHE A 360 1.13 -24.73 26.11
C PHE A 360 0.10 -23.84 25.40
N VAL A 361 0.13 -22.56 25.73
CA VAL A 361 -0.50 -21.48 24.95
C VAL A 361 0.58 -20.66 24.23
N SER A 362 0.23 -20.00 23.12
CA SER A 362 1.14 -19.23 22.28
C SER A 362 0.42 -18.10 21.54
N ASN A 363 1.14 -17.38 20.68
CA ASN A 363 0.57 -16.38 19.77
C ASN A 363 -0.33 -16.96 18.66
N LEU A 364 -0.31 -18.28 18.47
CA LEU A 364 -1.18 -18.98 17.51
C LEU A 364 -2.24 -19.80 18.25
N ASN A 365 -1.87 -20.47 19.36
CA ASN A 365 -2.82 -21.14 20.26
C ASN A 365 -3.10 -20.24 21.48
N LEU A 366 -4.02 -19.28 21.34
CA LEU A 366 -4.25 -18.29 22.40
C LEU A 366 -4.94 -18.89 23.63
N ASN A 367 -5.70 -19.97 23.47
CA ASN A 367 -6.60 -20.49 24.49
C ASN A 367 -6.58 -22.01 24.56
N ASP A 368 -6.57 -22.54 25.78
CA ASP A 368 -6.84 -23.95 26.05
C ASP A 368 -8.01 -24.11 27.02
N PHE A 369 -9.09 -24.73 26.56
CA PHE A 369 -10.33 -25.00 27.27
C PHE A 369 -10.42 -26.44 27.78
N TYR A 370 -10.82 -26.59 29.03
CA TYR A 370 -11.02 -27.88 29.68
C TYR A 370 -12.40 -27.97 30.31
N ARG A 371 -13.21 -28.95 29.91
CA ARG A 371 -14.56 -29.18 30.41
C ARG A 371 -14.58 -30.23 31.51
N PHE A 372 -15.31 -29.97 32.58
CA PHE A 372 -15.58 -30.93 33.64
C PHE A 372 -17.00 -30.81 34.21
N THR A 373 -17.46 -31.85 34.88
CA THR A 373 -18.77 -31.87 35.56
C THR A 373 -18.57 -32.27 37.02
N VAL A 374 -19.29 -31.61 37.91
CA VAL A 374 -19.39 -32.00 39.33
C VAL A 374 -20.83 -32.42 39.64
N SER A 375 -20.99 -33.56 40.32
CA SER A 375 -22.31 -34.17 40.56
C SER A 375 -23.03 -33.64 41.80
N GLN A 376 -22.30 -32.93 42.67
CA GLN A 376 -22.80 -32.34 43.91
C GLN A 376 -21.98 -31.10 44.25
N SER A 377 -22.48 -30.27 45.17
CA SER A 377 -21.74 -29.08 45.59
C SER A 377 -20.47 -29.44 46.37
N GLY A 378 -19.43 -28.61 46.28
CA GLY A 378 -18.15 -28.83 46.93
C GLY A 378 -17.11 -27.78 46.59
N ILE A 379 -15.87 -27.98 47.02
CA ILE A 379 -14.76 -27.06 46.77
C ILE A 379 -13.92 -27.56 45.60
N PHE A 380 -13.85 -26.78 44.54
CA PHE A 380 -12.98 -26.99 43.40
C PHE A 380 -11.70 -26.17 43.52
N THR A 381 -10.58 -26.73 43.08
CA THR A 381 -9.31 -26.04 42.93
C THR A 381 -8.69 -26.35 41.57
N ALA A 382 -8.13 -25.33 40.91
CA ALA A 382 -7.28 -25.47 39.73
C ALA A 382 -5.98 -24.70 39.97
N ASN A 383 -4.84 -25.34 39.76
CA ASN A 383 -3.53 -24.72 39.95
C ASN A 383 -2.77 -24.73 38.62
N LEU A 384 -2.39 -23.56 38.14
CA LEU A 384 -1.55 -23.37 36.97
C LEU A 384 -0.11 -23.15 37.46
N THR A 385 0.78 -24.08 37.13
CA THR A 385 2.16 -24.08 37.65
C THR A 385 3.15 -24.37 36.54
N GLY A 386 4.46 -24.21 36.79
CA GLY A 386 5.49 -24.54 35.80
C GLY A 386 5.52 -23.64 34.56
N LEU A 387 4.95 -22.43 34.68
CA LEU A 387 4.85 -21.45 33.61
C LEU A 387 6.23 -21.04 33.05
N THR A 388 6.41 -21.16 31.74
CA THR A 388 7.63 -20.69 31.04
C THR A 388 7.49 -19.29 30.44
N GLY A 389 6.27 -18.79 30.38
CA GLY A 389 5.87 -17.46 29.92
C GLY A 389 4.61 -17.04 30.67
N ASP A 390 4.06 -15.88 30.34
CA ASP A 390 2.87 -15.35 31.02
C ASP A 390 1.59 -15.97 30.46
N ALA A 391 0.79 -16.57 31.35
CA ALA A 391 -0.51 -17.14 31.01
C ALA A 391 -1.45 -17.09 32.21
N ASP A 392 -2.71 -16.78 31.93
CA ASP A 392 -3.76 -16.59 32.93
C ASP A 392 -4.72 -17.80 32.94
N VAL A 393 -5.32 -18.13 34.08
CA VAL A 393 -6.40 -19.13 34.19
C VAL A 393 -7.72 -18.52 34.65
N ARG A 394 -8.82 -18.87 33.97
CA ARG A 394 -10.19 -18.57 34.41
C ARG A 394 -11.09 -19.79 34.46
N LEU A 395 -12.10 -19.72 35.34
CA LEU A 395 -13.14 -20.72 35.54
C LEU A 395 -14.47 -20.14 35.05
N ILE A 396 -15.14 -20.89 34.19
CA ILE A 396 -16.33 -20.47 33.47
C ILE A 396 -17.47 -21.46 33.72
N GLN A 397 -18.70 -20.94 33.73
CA GLN A 397 -19.91 -21.73 33.61
C GLN A 397 -20.77 -21.13 32.50
N ASP A 398 -20.80 -21.80 31.35
CA ASP A 398 -21.73 -21.50 30.25
C ASP A 398 -23.16 -21.82 30.73
N LYS A 399 -23.91 -20.78 31.09
CA LYS A 399 -25.24 -20.90 31.72
C LYS A 399 -26.32 -21.08 30.67
N ASN A 400 -26.12 -20.50 29.49
CA ASN A 400 -27.10 -20.48 28.41
C ASN A 400 -26.87 -21.62 27.39
N ASN A 401 -25.74 -22.33 27.48
CA ASN A 401 -25.26 -23.40 26.59
C ASN A 401 -25.13 -22.95 25.12
N ASN A 402 -24.70 -21.71 24.89
CA ASN A 402 -24.49 -21.18 23.53
C ASN A 402 -23.05 -21.43 23.02
N GLY A 403 -22.15 -21.93 23.88
CA GLY A 403 -20.75 -22.16 23.51
C GLY A 403 -19.91 -20.88 23.38
N LEU A 404 -20.42 -19.74 23.86
CA LEU A 404 -19.74 -18.45 23.94
C LEU A 404 -19.57 -18.06 25.42
N ILE A 405 -18.68 -17.12 25.71
CA ILE A 405 -18.44 -16.62 27.07
C ILE A 405 -19.08 -15.26 27.22
N ASP A 406 -20.15 -15.19 28.01
CA ASP A 406 -20.78 -13.91 28.32
C ASP A 406 -19.99 -13.17 29.42
N THR A 407 -19.44 -12.00 29.07
CA THR A 407 -18.76 -11.11 30.03
C THR A 407 -19.75 -10.52 31.03
N ALA A 408 -19.26 -10.17 32.23
CA ALA A 408 -20.13 -9.70 33.30
C ALA A 408 -20.76 -8.34 32.97
N GLN A 409 -22.08 -8.31 32.79
CA GLN A 409 -22.87 -7.07 32.78
C GLN A 409 -23.41 -6.80 34.18
N LEU A 410 -22.49 -6.54 35.12
CA LEU A 410 -22.81 -6.38 36.54
C LEU A 410 -23.78 -5.25 36.83
N TYR A 411 -23.95 -4.28 35.94
CA TYR A 411 -25.00 -3.27 36.05
C TYR A 411 -25.49 -2.83 34.68
N ASN A 412 -26.75 -3.13 34.38
CA ASN A 412 -27.47 -2.58 33.24
C ASN A 412 -28.44 -1.49 33.75
N PRO A 413 -28.19 -0.20 33.47
CA PRO A 413 -29.05 0.90 33.95
C PRO A 413 -30.47 0.85 33.38
N THR A 414 -30.66 0.15 32.25
CA THR A 414 -31.96 0.03 31.57
C THR A 414 -32.80 -1.13 32.12
N THR A 415 -32.18 -2.25 32.50
CA THR A 415 -32.91 -3.44 32.97
C THR A 415 -32.83 -3.64 34.49
N SER A 416 -31.93 -2.94 35.19
CA SER A 416 -31.68 -3.10 36.64
C SER A 416 -31.34 -4.54 37.07
N ILE A 417 -30.90 -5.36 36.12
CA ILE A 417 -30.43 -6.75 36.31
C ILE A 417 -28.93 -6.71 36.57
N LEU A 418 -28.49 -7.43 37.60
CA LEU A 418 -27.09 -7.78 37.83
C LEU A 418 -26.83 -9.08 37.04
N ASP A 419 -26.05 -9.02 35.96
CA ASP A 419 -25.55 -10.23 35.31
C ASP A 419 -24.07 -10.43 35.70
N PRO A 420 -23.75 -11.40 36.57
CA PRO A 420 -22.36 -11.70 36.92
C PRO A 420 -21.55 -12.29 35.75
N GLY A 421 -22.17 -12.51 34.59
CA GLY A 421 -21.56 -13.17 33.45
C GLY A 421 -21.32 -14.64 33.73
N GLU A 422 -20.46 -15.23 32.92
CA GLU A 422 -20.14 -16.67 32.97
C GLU A 422 -18.78 -16.95 33.60
N ILE A 423 -17.95 -15.93 33.82
CA ILE A 423 -16.65 -16.04 34.47
C ILE A 423 -16.80 -16.03 35.99
N LEU A 424 -16.64 -17.20 36.61
CA LEU A 424 -16.81 -17.39 38.06
C LEU A 424 -15.54 -17.08 38.87
N ALA A 425 -14.38 -17.25 38.26
CA ALA A 425 -13.10 -16.85 38.81
C ALA A 425 -12.12 -16.59 37.68
N TRP A 426 -11.25 -15.61 37.86
CA TRP A 426 -10.14 -15.34 36.96
C TRP A 426 -8.94 -14.94 37.81
N GLN A 427 -7.83 -15.65 37.65
CA GLN A 427 -6.53 -15.27 38.21
C GLN A 427 -5.72 -14.52 37.15
N TRP A 428 -4.99 -13.52 37.62
CA TRP A 428 -4.32 -12.52 36.79
C TRP A 428 -2.98 -12.23 37.46
N GLU A 429 -2.18 -13.27 37.65
CA GLU A 429 -0.81 -13.09 38.10
C GLU A 429 0.05 -12.72 36.87
N ARG A 430 1.28 -12.27 37.08
CA ARG A 430 2.14 -11.79 35.97
C ARG A 430 3.42 -12.59 35.87
N GLY A 431 3.89 -12.78 34.65
CA GLY A 431 5.10 -13.52 34.33
C GLY A 431 4.95 -15.03 34.59
N THR A 432 5.88 -15.61 35.34
CA THR A 432 5.93 -17.08 35.56
C THR A 432 5.40 -17.51 36.93
N ALA A 433 4.69 -16.61 37.63
CA ALA A 433 4.11 -16.88 38.93
C ALA A 433 3.01 -17.94 38.81
N SER A 434 2.94 -18.86 39.78
CA SER A 434 1.87 -19.88 39.78
C SER A 434 0.53 -19.26 40.11
N GLU A 435 -0.52 -19.72 39.44
CA GLU A 435 -1.88 -19.25 39.64
C GLU A 435 -2.75 -20.33 40.27
N SER A 436 -3.75 -19.92 41.05
CA SER A 436 -4.65 -20.86 41.70
C SER A 436 -6.07 -20.33 41.80
N ILE A 437 -7.01 -21.07 41.23
CA ILE A 437 -8.44 -20.89 41.46
C ILE A 437 -8.84 -21.83 42.58
N ARG A 438 -9.55 -21.30 43.58
CA ARG A 438 -10.32 -22.10 44.55
C ARG A 438 -11.74 -21.57 44.57
N ARG A 439 -12.75 -22.41 44.35
CA ARG A 439 -14.15 -22.01 44.28
C ARG A 439 -15.09 -23.05 44.85
N PHE A 440 -16.11 -22.60 45.59
CA PHE A 440 -17.27 -23.44 45.85
C PHE A 440 -18.13 -23.54 44.59
N LEU A 441 -18.38 -24.76 44.12
CA LEU A 441 -19.21 -25.05 42.96
C LEU A 441 -20.45 -25.82 43.38
N ASN A 442 -21.54 -25.60 42.67
CA ASN A 442 -22.74 -26.43 42.75
C ASN A 442 -22.67 -27.56 41.74
N ALA A 443 -23.60 -28.52 41.81
CA ALA A 443 -23.72 -29.52 40.75
C ALA A 443 -23.94 -28.85 39.39
N GLY A 444 -23.13 -29.21 38.39
CA GLY A 444 -23.14 -28.55 37.09
C GLY A 444 -21.92 -28.88 36.22
N THR A 445 -21.95 -28.36 35.00
CA THR A 445 -20.82 -28.40 34.06
C THR A 445 -20.09 -27.07 34.08
N TYR A 446 -18.76 -27.14 34.04
CA TYR A 446 -17.85 -26.02 34.16
C TYR A 446 -16.69 -26.17 33.19
N TYR A 447 -16.02 -25.06 32.90
CA TYR A 447 -14.88 -24.99 32.01
C TYR A 447 -13.73 -24.24 32.68
N LEU A 448 -12.51 -24.72 32.48
CA LEU A 448 -11.30 -23.91 32.68
C LEU A 448 -10.84 -23.39 31.34
N GLN A 449 -10.31 -22.18 31.32
CA GLN A 449 -9.59 -21.64 30.18
C GLN A 449 -8.23 -21.17 30.65
N VAL A 450 -7.18 -21.66 30.01
CA VAL A 450 -5.81 -21.14 30.13
C VAL A 450 -5.55 -20.26 28.92
N MET A 451 -5.04 -19.05 29.11
CA MET A 451 -4.94 -18.03 28.06
C MET A 451 -3.52 -17.51 27.97
N SER A 452 -2.98 -17.40 26.76
CA SER A 452 -1.70 -16.73 26.52
C SER A 452 -1.84 -15.24 26.82
N TYR A 453 -0.95 -14.69 27.63
CA TYR A 453 -0.92 -13.26 27.89
C TYR A 453 0.05 -12.53 26.95
N ASN A 454 -0.43 -11.48 26.28
CA ASN A 454 0.32 -10.68 25.30
C ASN A 454 0.99 -11.55 24.20
N ASN A 455 0.27 -12.57 23.72
CA ASN A 455 0.72 -13.48 22.66
C ASN A 455 2.06 -14.19 23.01
N GLN A 456 2.36 -14.36 24.30
CA GLN A 456 3.57 -15.06 24.73
C GLN A 456 3.37 -16.57 24.69
N THR A 457 4.43 -17.29 24.32
CA THR A 457 4.44 -18.74 24.46
C THR A 457 4.69 -19.12 25.92
N ALA A 458 3.75 -19.83 26.53
CA ALA A 458 3.82 -20.30 27.91
C ALA A 458 3.45 -21.79 27.98
N ASN A 459 4.44 -22.62 28.30
CA ASN A 459 4.17 -24.00 28.73
C ASN A 459 3.66 -23.95 30.16
N TYR A 460 2.71 -24.81 30.51
CA TYR A 460 2.12 -24.87 31.84
C TYR A 460 1.77 -26.30 32.27
N ASN A 461 1.63 -26.47 33.58
CA ASN A 461 1.09 -27.65 34.24
C ASN A 461 -0.19 -27.26 34.98
N LEU A 462 -1.34 -27.75 34.49
CA LEU A 462 -2.65 -27.56 35.10
C LEU A 462 -3.00 -28.75 35.99
N ALA A 463 -3.24 -28.51 37.27
CA ALA A 463 -3.66 -29.51 38.24
C ALA A 463 -5.01 -29.15 38.87
N THR A 464 -6.01 -30.04 38.73
CA THR A 464 -7.34 -29.86 39.32
C THR A 464 -7.56 -30.78 40.51
N ASN A 465 -8.42 -30.36 41.43
CA ASN A 465 -8.93 -31.18 42.52
C ASN A 465 -10.31 -30.71 42.96
N PHE A 466 -11.19 -31.66 43.33
CA PHE A 466 -12.53 -31.36 43.83
C PHE A 466 -12.81 -32.11 45.13
N THR A 467 -13.24 -31.38 46.15
CA THR A 467 -13.63 -31.91 47.45
C THR A 467 -15.16 -31.87 47.57
N PRO A 468 -15.86 -32.99 47.31
CA PRO A 468 -17.32 -33.04 47.29
C PRO A 468 -17.91 -32.84 48.70
N ALA A 469 -19.10 -32.20 48.76
CA ALA A 469 -19.84 -31.89 50.00
C ALA A 469 -19.08 -31.00 51.02
N ALA A 470 -17.96 -30.39 50.64
CA ALA A 470 -17.31 -29.36 51.46
C ALA A 470 -18.11 -28.05 51.41
N SER A 471 -18.23 -27.37 52.56
CA SER A 471 -18.81 -26.02 52.65
C SER A 471 -17.80 -24.94 52.25
N ASP A 472 -18.28 -23.77 51.82
CA ASP A 472 -17.44 -22.59 51.60
C ASP A 472 -16.94 -21.98 52.92
N ASP A 473 -15.81 -22.50 53.38
CA ASP A 473 -15.09 -22.12 54.59
C ASP A 473 -14.32 -20.80 54.48
N ARG A 474 -14.30 -20.16 53.31
CA ARG A 474 -13.67 -18.84 53.10
C ARG A 474 -14.63 -17.82 52.51
N LYS A 475 -15.94 -18.04 52.64
CA LYS A 475 -16.97 -17.13 52.10
C LYS A 475 -16.76 -15.69 52.58
N PHE A 476 -16.81 -14.74 51.64
CA PHE A 476 -16.94 -13.31 51.95
C PHE A 476 -18.42 -12.91 51.93
N SER A 477 -18.82 -12.00 52.82
CA SER A 477 -20.18 -11.49 52.91
C SER A 477 -20.21 -10.07 53.47
N ILE A 478 -21.22 -9.30 53.09
CA ILE A 478 -21.48 -7.96 53.58
C ILE A 478 -22.78 -7.97 54.38
N GLN A 479 -22.69 -7.62 55.65
CA GLN A 479 -23.84 -7.39 56.51
C GLN A 479 -24.18 -5.90 56.52
N LEU A 480 -25.43 -5.57 56.18
CA LEU A 480 -25.91 -4.19 56.11
C LEU A 480 -26.75 -3.85 57.34
N ASN A 481 -26.40 -2.76 58.02
CA ASN A 481 -27.19 -2.19 59.11
C ASN A 481 -27.74 -0.83 58.66
N PHE A 482 -29.05 -0.64 58.76
CA PHE A 482 -29.71 0.56 58.23
C PHE A 482 -30.18 1.51 59.33
N GLY A 483 -29.92 2.80 59.15
CA GLY A 483 -30.51 3.88 59.94
C GLY A 483 -32.01 4.05 59.66
N SER A 484 -32.72 4.70 60.58
CA SER A 484 -34.19 4.84 60.55
C SER A 484 -34.74 5.60 59.33
N SER A 485 -33.92 6.39 58.63
CA SER A 485 -34.30 7.15 57.44
C SER A 485 -34.30 6.34 56.14
N ILE A 486 -33.85 5.08 56.15
CA ILE A 486 -33.72 4.22 54.97
C ILE A 486 -34.84 3.17 54.96
N ASN A 487 -35.79 3.30 54.02
CA ASN A 487 -36.95 2.41 53.92
C ASN A 487 -36.62 1.09 53.17
N SER A 488 -37.58 0.16 53.10
CA SER A 488 -37.38 -1.14 52.44
C SER A 488 -37.04 -1.04 50.94
N THR A 489 -37.52 -0.01 50.23
CA THR A 489 -37.17 0.24 48.82
C THR A 489 -35.70 0.59 48.69
N ALA A 490 -35.21 1.53 49.50
CA ALA A 490 -33.80 1.89 49.54
C ALA A 490 -32.92 0.72 49.97
N GLN A 491 -33.34 -0.05 50.98
CA GLN A 491 -32.62 -1.25 51.44
C GLN A 491 -32.42 -2.28 50.33
N ALA A 492 -33.40 -2.49 49.46
CA ALA A 492 -33.27 -3.40 48.32
C ALA A 492 -32.20 -2.93 47.32
N THR A 493 -32.17 -1.63 46.98
CA THR A 493 -31.14 -1.07 46.10
C THR A 493 -29.74 -1.13 46.74
N ILE A 494 -29.63 -0.85 48.05
CA ILE A 494 -28.36 -0.97 48.78
C ILE A 494 -27.87 -2.41 48.83
N ARG A 495 -28.77 -3.39 48.98
CA ARG A 495 -28.43 -4.81 48.91
C ARG A 495 -27.84 -5.18 47.56
N LYS A 496 -28.37 -4.65 46.45
CA LYS A 496 -27.78 -4.86 45.11
C LYS A 496 -26.33 -4.37 45.02
N ALA A 497 -26.02 -3.20 45.60
CA ALA A 497 -24.64 -2.68 45.64
C ALA A 497 -23.71 -3.55 46.50
N ALA A 498 -24.22 -4.14 47.57
CA ALA A 498 -23.45 -5.09 48.37
C ALA A 498 -23.28 -6.45 47.65
N ASP A 499 -24.30 -6.92 46.93
CA ASP A 499 -24.23 -8.14 46.10
C ASP A 499 -23.19 -7.99 44.98
N PHE A 500 -23.08 -6.80 44.40
CA PHE A 500 -22.02 -6.47 43.45
C PHE A 500 -20.63 -6.76 44.04
N TRP A 501 -20.33 -6.24 45.24
CA TRP A 501 -19.02 -6.46 45.88
C TRP A 501 -18.82 -7.90 46.37
N GLU A 502 -19.88 -8.58 46.83
CA GLU A 502 -19.82 -10.01 47.18
C GLU A 502 -19.53 -10.91 45.98
N ASN A 503 -20.01 -10.56 44.78
CA ASN A 503 -19.69 -11.28 43.54
C ASN A 503 -18.27 -10.96 43.03
N THR A 504 -17.78 -9.74 43.27
CA THR A 504 -16.44 -9.29 42.90
C THR A 504 -15.35 -9.91 43.78
N ILE A 505 -15.58 -10.03 45.09
CA ILE A 505 -14.62 -10.60 46.04
C ILE A 505 -14.86 -12.10 46.13
N SER A 506 -13.96 -12.87 45.53
CA SER A 506 -14.09 -14.31 45.41
C SER A 506 -14.23 -15.01 46.77
N HIS A 507 -13.33 -14.71 47.70
CA HIS A 507 -13.30 -15.29 49.05
C HIS A 507 -12.57 -14.34 50.00
N SER A 508 -12.83 -14.53 51.28
CA SER A 508 -12.12 -13.92 52.40
C SER A 508 -10.61 -14.19 52.33
N SER A 509 -9.81 -13.19 52.69
CA SER A 509 -8.36 -13.32 52.92
C SER A 509 -8.02 -13.78 54.34
N PHE A 510 -9.01 -13.86 55.23
CA PHE A 510 -8.85 -14.34 56.60
C PHE A 510 -8.77 -15.86 56.64
N THR A 511 -8.29 -16.40 57.78
CA THR A 511 -8.34 -17.83 58.10
C THR A 511 -9.77 -18.25 58.45
N GLY A 512 -10.66 -18.20 57.45
CA GLY A 512 -12.08 -18.53 57.57
C GLY A 512 -12.99 -17.55 56.83
N SER A 513 -14.30 -17.81 56.88
CA SER A 513 -15.33 -16.91 56.37
C SER A 513 -15.27 -15.55 57.08
N GLN A 514 -15.50 -14.48 56.33
CA GLN A 514 -15.51 -13.11 56.85
C GLN A 514 -16.82 -12.41 56.50
N THR A 515 -17.34 -11.64 57.46
CA THR A 515 -18.46 -10.74 57.26
C THR A 515 -18.01 -9.30 57.50
N LEU A 516 -18.13 -8.44 56.49
CA LEU A 516 -17.90 -7.00 56.61
C LEU A 516 -19.19 -6.32 57.03
N THR A 517 -19.20 -5.63 58.16
CA THR A 517 -20.38 -4.89 58.62
C THR A 517 -20.36 -3.46 58.09
N ILE A 518 -21.38 -3.06 57.32
CA ILE A 518 -21.53 -1.69 56.82
C ILE A 518 -22.76 -1.05 57.46
N ASN A 519 -22.54 0.05 58.18
CA ASN A 519 -23.61 0.86 58.76
C ASN A 519 -24.00 1.99 57.80
N LEU A 520 -25.26 2.07 57.40
CA LEU A 520 -25.76 3.08 56.47
C LEU A 520 -26.68 4.07 57.18
N SER A 521 -26.42 5.37 57.01
CA SER A 521 -27.19 6.43 57.65
C SER A 521 -27.30 7.69 56.80
N LEU A 522 -28.35 8.47 57.04
CA LEU A 522 -28.45 9.85 56.56
C LEU A 522 -27.44 10.73 57.31
N ASP A 523 -26.69 11.56 56.59
CA ASP A 523 -25.88 12.65 57.15
C ASP A 523 -26.37 13.99 56.60
N SER A 524 -26.99 14.79 57.47
CA SER A 524 -27.55 16.09 57.11
C SER A 524 -26.50 17.18 56.84
N SER A 525 -25.22 16.91 57.10
CA SER A 525 -24.13 17.85 56.79
C SER A 525 -23.68 17.77 55.33
N LEU A 526 -23.99 16.67 54.65
CA LEU A 526 -23.71 16.49 53.23
C LEU A 526 -24.74 17.27 52.39
N SER A 527 -24.26 17.97 51.37
CA SER A 527 -25.10 18.72 50.43
C SER A 527 -25.07 18.11 49.04
N GLY A 528 -26.13 18.36 48.27
CA GLY A 528 -26.28 17.83 46.91
C GLY A 528 -26.36 16.32 46.87
N TYR A 529 -26.09 15.76 45.69
CA TYR A 529 -26.15 14.32 45.45
C TYR A 529 -24.81 13.65 45.79
N SER A 530 -24.53 13.44 47.08
CA SER A 530 -23.23 12.99 47.59
C SER A 530 -23.34 11.93 48.69
N GLY A 531 -22.24 11.20 48.89
CA GLY A 531 -22.06 10.21 49.94
C GLY A 531 -20.63 10.20 50.46
N THR A 532 -20.39 9.49 51.56
CA THR A 532 -19.04 9.17 52.04
C THR A 532 -18.98 7.74 52.58
N GLY A 533 -17.94 7.01 52.20
CA GLY A 533 -17.58 5.71 52.74
C GLY A 533 -16.33 5.80 53.62
N GLU A 534 -16.37 5.20 54.81
CA GLU A 534 -15.21 5.17 55.72
C GLU A 534 -15.04 3.82 56.41
N ILE A 535 -13.79 3.38 56.54
CA ILE A 535 -13.43 2.21 57.36
C ILE A 535 -13.52 2.62 58.83
N THR A 536 -14.27 1.85 59.63
CA THR A 536 -14.43 2.11 61.07
C THR A 536 -13.58 1.18 61.94
N ASN A 537 -13.39 -0.08 61.52
CA ASN A 537 -12.50 -1.03 62.18
C ASN A 537 -11.80 -1.94 61.17
N THR A 538 -10.59 -2.38 61.53
CA THR A 538 -9.79 -3.35 60.76
C THR A 538 -9.45 -4.58 61.59
N GLY A 539 -9.17 -5.69 60.91
CA GLY A 539 -8.66 -6.96 61.47
C GLY A 539 -7.47 -7.47 60.67
N LEU A 540 -6.73 -8.45 61.22
CA LEU A 540 -5.57 -9.04 60.54
C LEU A 540 -5.98 -10.24 59.68
N ASP A 541 -5.56 -10.26 58.42
CA ASP A 541 -5.73 -11.41 57.52
C ASP A 541 -4.72 -12.54 57.81
N ALA A 542 -4.78 -13.62 57.01
CA ALA A 542 -3.87 -14.76 57.16
C ALA A 542 -2.38 -14.42 56.99
N ASN A 543 -2.06 -13.29 56.34
CA ASN A 543 -0.71 -12.80 56.08
C ASN A 543 -0.32 -11.64 57.01
N GLY A 544 -1.16 -11.30 58.00
CA GLY A 544 -0.91 -10.21 58.93
C GLY A 544 -1.15 -8.81 58.36
N ARG A 545 -1.92 -8.67 57.27
CA ARG A 545 -2.34 -7.38 56.71
C ARG A 545 -3.60 -6.86 57.41
N TYR A 546 -3.67 -5.56 57.64
CA TYR A 546 -4.87 -4.91 58.16
C TYR A 546 -5.92 -4.77 57.06
N MET A 547 -7.04 -5.46 57.24
CA MET A 547 -8.17 -5.50 56.31
C MET A 547 -9.43 -4.93 56.97
N PRO A 548 -10.33 -4.26 56.25
CA PRO A 548 -11.59 -3.77 56.80
C PRO A 548 -12.48 -4.91 57.34
N ILE A 549 -13.03 -4.73 58.55
CA ILE A 549 -14.04 -5.62 59.14
C ILE A 549 -15.36 -4.90 59.44
N SER A 550 -15.34 -3.57 59.57
CA SER A 550 -16.54 -2.75 59.56
C SER A 550 -16.31 -1.37 58.97
N GLY A 551 -17.37 -0.75 58.45
CA GLY A 551 -17.36 0.62 57.93
C GLY A 551 -18.70 1.32 58.08
N ALA A 552 -18.73 2.56 57.62
CA ALA A 552 -19.94 3.38 57.53
C ALA A 552 -20.07 3.98 56.14
N VAL A 553 -21.30 4.01 55.62
CA VAL A 553 -21.68 4.78 54.44
C VAL A 553 -22.69 5.83 54.87
N LYS A 554 -22.33 7.10 54.70
CA LYS A 554 -23.17 8.26 55.01
C LYS A 554 -23.68 8.86 53.72
N LEU A 555 -24.99 9.09 53.63
CA LEU A 555 -25.64 9.57 52.41
C LEU A 555 -26.31 10.92 52.67
N SER A 556 -26.26 11.82 51.70
CA SER A 556 -26.99 13.09 51.77
C SER A 556 -28.52 12.89 51.76
N ALA A 557 -29.26 13.92 52.16
CA ALA A 557 -30.72 13.90 52.11
C ALA A 557 -31.26 13.65 50.69
N ASP A 558 -30.62 14.19 49.66
CA ASP A 558 -31.03 14.04 48.26
C ASP A 558 -30.92 12.59 47.80
N VAL A 559 -29.81 11.91 48.14
CA VAL A 559 -29.58 10.50 47.81
C VAL A 559 -30.58 9.61 48.55
N VAL A 560 -30.76 9.82 49.86
CA VAL A 560 -31.72 9.03 50.68
C VAL A 560 -33.15 9.20 50.17
N ASN A 561 -33.58 10.43 49.85
CA ASN A 561 -34.92 10.70 49.33
C ASN A 561 -35.15 10.05 47.96
N LYS A 562 -34.15 10.09 47.08
CA LYS A 562 -34.23 9.44 45.77
C LYS A 562 -34.27 7.92 45.89
N LEU A 563 -33.42 7.30 46.73
CA LEU A 563 -33.44 5.86 46.98
C LEU A 563 -34.77 5.39 47.60
N ASN A 564 -35.33 6.18 48.51
CA ASN A 564 -36.61 5.88 49.15
C ASN A 564 -37.80 5.97 48.17
N SER A 565 -37.67 6.71 47.07
CA SER A 565 -38.75 6.98 46.10
C SER A 565 -38.66 6.17 44.79
N ASN A 566 -37.46 5.77 44.34
CA ASN A 566 -37.26 4.92 43.16
C ASN A 566 -36.03 4.02 43.34
N SER A 567 -36.16 2.73 43.02
CA SER A 567 -35.11 1.72 43.23
C SER A 567 -34.07 1.61 42.11
N GLY A 568 -34.29 2.22 40.93
CA GLY A 568 -33.50 1.95 39.71
C GLY A 568 -32.25 2.81 39.46
N ASP A 569 -32.24 4.09 39.84
CA ASP A 569 -31.31 5.08 39.25
C ASP A 569 -29.94 5.23 39.96
N ASN A 570 -29.69 4.57 41.10
CA ASN A 570 -28.71 5.06 42.09
C ASN A 570 -27.69 4.05 42.62
N THR A 571 -27.50 2.91 41.95
CA THR A 571 -26.60 1.86 42.47
C THR A 571 -25.12 2.30 42.39
N GLY A 572 -24.75 3.16 41.43
CA GLY A 572 -23.37 3.62 41.22
C GLY A 572 -22.73 4.28 42.45
N ILE A 573 -23.38 5.32 43.02
CA ILE A 573 -22.89 5.98 44.24
C ILE A 573 -22.77 5.01 45.41
N LEU A 574 -23.69 4.05 45.55
CA LEU A 574 -23.61 3.07 46.63
C LEU A 574 -22.43 2.11 46.43
N ILE A 575 -22.18 1.67 45.20
CA ILE A 575 -21.04 0.82 44.88
C ILE A 575 -19.74 1.59 45.14
N HIS A 576 -19.64 2.85 44.70
CA HIS A 576 -18.51 3.74 44.95
C HIS A 576 -18.20 3.89 46.44
N GLU A 577 -19.18 4.30 47.25
CA GLU A 577 -18.96 4.52 48.69
C GLU A 577 -18.64 3.22 49.43
N MET A 578 -19.26 2.09 49.03
CA MET A 578 -18.89 0.78 49.57
C MET A 578 -17.45 0.38 49.17
N GLY A 579 -16.97 0.83 48.01
CA GLY A 579 -15.59 0.69 47.56
C GLY A 579 -14.59 1.31 48.55
N HIS A 580 -14.85 2.52 49.02
CA HIS A 580 -14.05 3.16 50.08
C HIS A 580 -14.06 2.35 51.38
N VAL A 581 -15.21 1.79 51.76
CA VAL A 581 -15.33 0.91 52.95
C VAL A 581 -14.53 -0.39 52.80
N LEU A 582 -14.38 -0.90 51.58
CA LEU A 582 -13.54 -2.05 51.25
C LEU A 582 -12.04 -1.73 51.22
N GLY A 583 -11.69 -0.44 51.29
CA GLY A 583 -10.32 0.06 51.32
C GLY A 583 -9.74 0.43 49.96
N LEU A 584 -10.56 0.54 48.92
CA LEU A 584 -10.11 1.08 47.63
C LEU A 584 -9.48 2.46 47.82
N ILE A 585 -8.36 2.69 47.12
CA ILE A 585 -7.64 3.97 47.09
C ILE A 585 -7.34 4.49 48.51
N SER A 586 -7.02 3.57 49.42
CA SER A 586 -6.63 3.88 50.79
C SER A 586 -5.39 3.08 51.21
N GLY A 587 -4.68 3.56 52.23
CA GLY A 587 -3.57 2.83 52.83
C GLY A 587 -2.18 3.16 52.27
N SER A 588 -1.21 2.28 52.53
CA SER A 588 0.22 2.55 52.40
C SER A 588 0.76 2.65 50.98
N ALA A 589 0.00 2.18 49.98
CA ALA A 589 0.38 2.29 48.57
C ALA A 589 0.11 3.67 47.97
N VAL A 590 -0.65 4.52 48.66
CA VAL A 590 -0.90 5.91 48.27
C VAL A 590 0.31 6.77 48.66
N ASN A 591 0.93 7.41 47.67
CA ASN A 591 2.00 8.36 47.87
C ASN A 591 1.46 9.79 47.76
N THR A 592 1.21 10.40 48.93
CA THR A 592 0.68 11.77 49.04
C THR A 592 1.70 12.85 48.66
N SER A 593 3.00 12.53 48.58
CA SER A 593 4.02 13.52 48.21
C SER A 593 4.02 13.88 46.72
N ASN A 594 3.53 12.97 45.87
CA ASN A 594 3.46 13.16 44.42
C ASN A 594 2.07 12.88 43.83
N GLY A 595 1.07 12.55 44.65
CA GLY A 595 -0.30 12.32 44.21
C GLY A 595 -0.47 11.08 43.34
N THR A 596 0.17 9.97 43.71
CA THR A 596 0.11 8.72 42.95
C THR A 596 -0.12 7.49 43.81
N TYR A 597 -0.72 6.46 43.22
CA TYR A 597 -0.68 5.09 43.74
C TYR A 597 0.59 4.40 43.22
N ASN A 598 1.27 3.66 44.08
CA ASN A 598 2.60 3.12 43.81
C ASN A 598 2.66 2.22 42.55
N ALA A 599 3.69 2.40 41.72
CA ALA A 599 3.92 1.61 40.50
C ALA A 599 4.12 0.11 40.78
N ASN A 600 4.80 -0.23 41.89
CA ASN A 600 5.17 -1.61 42.22
C ASN A 600 4.01 -2.39 42.87
N THR A 601 2.85 -2.36 42.24
CA THR A 601 1.57 -2.93 42.70
C THR A 601 0.84 -3.60 41.54
N TYR A 602 -0.19 -4.41 41.81
CA TYR A 602 -1.07 -4.93 40.75
C TYR A 602 -1.80 -3.79 40.06
N ALA A 603 -2.23 -2.75 40.80
CA ALA A 603 -2.85 -1.56 40.21
C ALA A 603 -1.89 -0.82 39.26
N GLY A 604 -0.61 -0.73 39.62
CA GLY A 604 0.41 -0.12 38.76
C GLY A 604 0.68 -0.92 37.48
N TRP A 605 0.57 -2.26 37.53
CA TRP A 605 0.56 -3.11 36.33
C TRP A 605 -0.68 -2.88 35.47
N ALA A 606 -1.87 -2.92 36.07
CA ALA A 606 -3.14 -2.72 35.36
C ALA A 606 -3.20 -1.34 34.68
N TYR A 607 -2.65 -0.31 35.32
CA TYR A 607 -2.51 1.00 34.70
C TYR A 607 -1.49 1.01 33.56
N GLY A 608 -0.35 0.32 33.72
CA GLY A 608 0.60 0.09 32.63
C GLY A 608 -0.07 -0.54 31.40
N GLU A 609 -0.94 -1.53 31.59
CA GLU A 609 -1.72 -2.14 30.51
C GLU A 609 -2.75 -1.20 29.90
N LEU A 610 -3.47 -0.42 30.71
CA LEU A 610 -4.40 0.60 30.22
C LEU A 610 -3.69 1.68 29.39
N LYS A 611 -2.44 1.98 29.74
CA LYS A 611 -1.55 2.86 28.97
C LYS A 611 -0.88 2.17 27.80
N GLY A 612 -0.95 0.84 27.75
CA GLY A 612 -0.21 0.03 26.81
C GLY A 612 1.14 -0.48 27.24
N THR A 613 1.84 0.23 28.12
CA THR A 613 3.29 0.10 28.30
C THR A 613 3.72 -1.24 28.89
N PHE A 614 2.79 -2.10 29.30
CA PHE A 614 3.03 -3.40 29.97
C PHE A 614 4.16 -3.34 30.99
N THR A 615 4.18 -2.26 31.75
CA THR A 615 5.21 -1.96 32.75
C THR A 615 4.55 -1.29 33.94
N GLN A 616 5.04 -1.63 35.12
CA GLN A 616 4.61 -1.03 36.38
C GLN A 616 4.70 0.49 36.33
N THR A 617 3.53 1.15 36.38
CA THR A 617 3.40 2.59 36.22
C THR A 617 2.64 3.17 37.40
N SER A 618 3.14 4.26 37.99
CA SER A 618 2.43 4.95 39.08
C SER A 618 1.09 5.50 38.60
N VAL A 619 0.02 5.24 39.35
CA VAL A 619 -1.36 5.58 38.96
C VAL A 619 -1.71 6.99 39.46
N PRO A 620 -2.11 7.93 38.59
CA PRO A 620 -2.46 9.29 39.01
C PRO A 620 -3.70 9.36 39.91
N MET A 621 -3.60 10.12 41.00
CA MET A 621 -4.70 10.35 41.96
C MET A 621 -5.12 11.82 41.99
N THR A 622 -6.25 12.12 42.60
CA THR A 622 -6.74 13.50 42.80
C THR A 622 -5.80 14.31 43.71
N THR A 623 -5.56 15.57 43.34
CA THR A 623 -4.72 16.52 44.10
C THR A 623 -5.32 17.93 44.07
N GLY A 624 -5.44 18.60 45.22
CA GLY A 624 -5.79 20.02 45.34
C GLY A 624 -7.24 20.36 45.02
N VAL A 625 -8.17 19.41 45.06
CA VAL A 625 -9.59 19.59 44.65
C VAL A 625 -10.56 19.90 45.80
N GLY A 626 -10.08 19.94 47.05
CA GLY A 626 -10.88 20.35 48.20
C GLY A 626 -10.55 19.58 49.48
N SER A 627 -11.06 20.04 50.62
CA SER A 627 -10.89 19.33 51.90
C SER A 627 -11.67 18.01 51.88
N GLY A 628 -10.96 16.88 51.75
CA GLY A 628 -11.51 15.52 51.86
C GLY A 628 -11.50 14.68 50.57
N SER A 629 -11.21 15.27 49.41
CA SER A 629 -11.15 14.57 48.11
C SER A 629 -9.74 14.31 47.60
N ASP A 630 -8.72 14.86 48.26
CA ASP A 630 -7.31 14.65 47.92
C ASP A 630 -6.87 13.23 48.28
N TYR A 631 -6.25 12.57 47.29
CA TYR A 631 -5.68 11.22 47.43
C TYR A 631 -6.68 10.11 47.81
N THR A 632 -7.97 10.34 47.60
CA THR A 632 -9.03 9.33 47.84
C THR A 632 -9.68 8.85 46.55
N HIS A 633 -9.36 9.45 45.40
CA HIS A 633 -9.96 9.11 44.11
C HIS A 633 -8.89 8.99 43.02
N TRP A 634 -9.23 8.29 41.95
CA TRP A 634 -8.47 8.38 40.70
C TRP A 634 -8.59 9.78 40.12
N LYS A 635 -7.53 10.24 39.46
CA LYS A 635 -7.53 11.56 38.82
C LYS A 635 -8.57 11.60 37.71
N GLU A 636 -9.70 12.24 37.94
CA GLU A 636 -10.86 12.26 37.03
C GLU A 636 -10.49 12.60 35.58
N THR A 637 -9.61 13.59 35.37
CA THR A 637 -9.17 13.94 34.01
C THR A 637 -8.49 12.75 33.29
N VAL A 638 -7.79 11.87 33.99
CA VAL A 638 -7.11 10.69 33.41
C VAL A 638 -8.08 9.53 33.19
N PHE A 639 -9.04 9.32 34.09
CA PHE A 639 -9.85 8.11 34.13
C PHE A 639 -11.33 8.33 33.76
N GLY A 640 -11.77 9.57 33.57
CA GLY A 640 -13.14 9.90 33.13
C GLY A 640 -14.20 9.27 34.02
N ASN A 641 -14.97 8.32 33.49
CA ASN A 641 -16.09 7.66 34.16
C ASN A 641 -15.70 6.28 34.76
N GLU A 642 -14.54 6.18 35.43
CA GLU A 642 -14.16 4.98 36.18
C GLU A 642 -14.84 5.01 37.56
N ILE A 643 -15.21 3.86 38.13
CA ILE A 643 -16.02 3.82 39.36
C ILE A 643 -15.43 4.54 40.57
N MET A 644 -14.12 4.76 40.63
CA MET A 644 -13.46 5.48 41.73
C MET A 644 -12.94 6.89 41.34
N THR A 645 -13.44 7.47 40.25
CA THR A 645 -13.34 8.92 40.00
C THR A 645 -14.48 9.67 40.71
N HIS A 646 -14.47 11.00 40.70
CA HIS A 646 -15.55 11.78 41.28
C HIS A 646 -16.86 11.52 40.51
N ILE A 647 -17.95 11.21 41.21
CA ILE A 647 -19.21 10.78 40.60
C ILE A 647 -19.82 11.95 39.79
N LEU A 648 -19.96 11.76 38.48
CA LEU A 648 -20.73 12.64 37.61
C LEU A 648 -22.13 12.03 37.40
N MET A 649 -23.16 12.80 37.74
CA MET A 649 -24.55 12.33 37.66
C MET A 649 -24.92 11.83 36.27
N GLY A 650 -25.40 10.58 36.18
CA GLY A 650 -26.00 10.01 34.97
C GLY A 650 -25.06 9.31 34.00
N ALA A 651 -23.75 9.27 34.29
CA ALA A 651 -22.80 8.47 33.52
C ALA A 651 -22.77 7.01 34.03
N THR A 652 -22.67 6.04 33.12
CA THR A 652 -22.37 4.64 33.47
C THR A 652 -20.91 4.55 33.91
N GLU A 653 -20.68 4.40 35.21
CA GLU A 653 -19.36 4.16 35.78
C GLU A 653 -18.96 2.69 35.60
N SER A 654 -17.76 2.44 35.10
CA SER A 654 -17.26 1.07 34.88
C SER A 654 -16.30 0.66 36.00
N LEU A 655 -16.49 -0.52 36.59
CA LEU A 655 -15.50 -1.15 37.45
C LEU A 655 -14.37 -1.70 36.58
N SER A 656 -13.26 -0.97 36.51
CA SER A 656 -12.11 -1.39 35.71
C SER A 656 -11.26 -2.46 36.41
N GLN A 657 -10.44 -3.18 35.64
CA GLN A 657 -9.41 -4.08 36.18
C GLN A 657 -8.44 -3.35 37.13
N LEU A 658 -8.21 -2.04 36.93
CA LEU A 658 -7.39 -1.21 37.81
C LEU A 658 -7.94 -1.17 39.24
N SER A 659 -9.25 -0.94 39.40
CA SER A 659 -9.89 -0.90 40.72
C SER A 659 -9.91 -2.29 41.38
N LEU A 660 -10.10 -3.37 40.61
CA LEU A 660 -9.97 -4.73 41.14
C LEU A 660 -8.55 -5.05 41.61
N ALA A 661 -7.54 -4.57 40.88
CA ALA A 661 -6.15 -4.76 41.23
C ALA A 661 -5.79 -4.08 42.56
N VAL A 662 -6.42 -2.96 42.91
CA VAL A 662 -6.26 -2.35 44.24
C VAL A 662 -6.82 -3.25 45.35
N LEU A 663 -7.98 -3.87 45.16
CA LEU A 663 -8.50 -4.83 46.14
C LEU A 663 -7.53 -6.00 46.35
N ARG A 664 -6.87 -6.45 45.28
CA ARG A 664 -5.81 -7.47 45.34
C ARG A 664 -4.58 -6.98 46.11
N ASP A 665 -4.13 -5.75 45.85
CA ASP A 665 -2.99 -5.10 46.53
C ASP A 665 -3.19 -5.03 48.05
N ILE A 666 -4.39 -4.65 48.50
CA ILE A 666 -4.69 -4.55 49.93
C ILE A 666 -4.93 -5.92 50.57
N GLY A 667 -5.39 -6.89 49.79
CA GLY A 667 -5.32 -8.30 50.16
C GLY A 667 -6.55 -9.15 49.97
N TRP A 668 -7.62 -8.59 49.39
CA TRP A 668 -8.78 -9.37 48.98
C TRP A 668 -8.42 -10.35 47.86
N ASN A 669 -9.10 -11.49 47.81
CA ASN A 669 -9.03 -12.39 46.67
C ASN A 669 -10.15 -12.00 45.71
N VAL A 670 -9.82 -11.43 44.57
CA VAL A 670 -10.79 -10.87 43.61
C VAL A 670 -11.10 -11.83 42.47
N ASN A 671 -12.28 -11.70 41.88
CA ASN A 671 -12.61 -12.27 40.58
C ASN A 671 -12.38 -11.20 39.51
N TYR A 672 -11.29 -11.30 38.73
CA TYR A 672 -11.04 -10.34 37.65
C TYR A 672 -12.08 -10.39 36.52
N GLY A 673 -12.87 -11.47 36.42
CA GLY A 673 -14.02 -11.56 35.51
C GLY A 673 -15.17 -10.61 35.86
N ALA A 674 -15.16 -10.01 37.06
CA ALA A 674 -16.08 -8.94 37.43
C ALA A 674 -15.71 -7.58 36.81
N ALA A 675 -14.52 -7.44 36.20
CA ALA A 675 -14.13 -6.20 35.56
C ALA A 675 -14.98 -5.96 34.32
N GLN A 676 -15.45 -4.73 34.17
CA GLN A 676 -16.13 -4.27 32.96
C GLN A 676 -15.09 -3.78 31.94
N PRO A 677 -15.35 -3.92 30.62
CA PRO A 677 -14.52 -3.31 29.59
C PRO A 677 -14.35 -1.82 29.87
N TYR A 678 -13.09 -1.39 29.95
CA TYR A 678 -12.76 -0.02 30.30
C TYR A 678 -11.48 0.39 29.57
N THR A 679 -11.58 1.42 28.75
CA THR A 679 -10.42 2.08 28.16
C THR A 679 -10.24 3.41 28.86
N LEU A 680 -8.99 3.87 28.97
CA LEU A 680 -8.78 5.26 29.34
C LEU A 680 -9.59 6.15 28.38
N PRO A 681 -10.28 7.19 28.87
CA PRO A 681 -10.95 8.15 28.01
C PRO A 681 -10.00 8.58 26.90
N SER A 682 -10.53 8.76 25.69
CA SER A 682 -9.77 9.30 24.57
C SER A 682 -9.29 10.71 24.91
N LEU A 683 -8.15 10.78 25.60
CA LEU A 683 -7.32 11.94 25.87
C LEU A 683 -8.09 13.26 26.16
N GLY A 684 -8.73 13.32 27.33
CA GLY A 684 -9.19 14.56 27.99
C GLY A 684 -8.52 14.81 29.35
N GLY A 685 -7.35 14.20 29.57
CA GLY A 685 -6.68 14.15 30.86
C GLY A 685 -5.46 15.03 31.02
N THR A 686 -5.34 15.67 32.18
CA THR A 686 -4.21 16.55 32.52
C THR A 686 -2.89 15.74 32.52
N GLY A 687 -2.18 15.85 31.40
CA GLY A 687 -1.04 15.02 30.99
C GLY A 687 -0.83 14.99 29.47
N ASN A 688 -1.82 15.39 28.67
CA ASN A 688 -1.70 15.52 27.22
C ASN A 688 -0.99 16.78 26.80
N THR A 689 0.33 16.78 26.87
CA THR A 689 1.09 17.85 26.25
C THR A 689 1.34 17.54 24.76
N LEU A 690 0.98 18.45 23.87
CA LEU A 690 1.47 18.55 22.49
C LEU A 690 3.00 18.80 22.41
N ASN A 691 3.67 18.86 23.57
CA ASN A 691 5.09 19.16 23.76
C ASN A 691 6.05 17.97 23.50
N SER A 692 5.56 16.75 23.22
CA SER A 692 6.43 15.61 22.87
C SER A 692 6.87 15.58 21.39
N VAL A 693 6.41 16.52 20.56
CA VAL A 693 6.47 16.44 19.08
C VAL A 693 7.74 17.08 18.46
N SER A 694 8.88 17.05 19.15
CA SER A 694 10.10 17.68 18.62
C SER A 694 10.75 16.91 17.47
N ALA A 695 10.48 15.59 17.33
CA ALA A 695 11.11 14.74 16.33
C ALA A 695 10.36 14.64 14.97
N ASN A 696 9.04 14.88 14.94
CA ASN A 696 8.17 14.62 13.77
C ASN A 696 7.40 15.89 13.36
N THR A 697 8.12 16.98 13.08
CA THR A 697 7.52 18.25 12.63
C THR A 697 7.62 18.41 11.11
N VAL A 698 6.50 18.71 10.48
CA VAL A 698 6.36 19.09 9.07
C VAL A 698 6.09 20.60 8.99
N ASN A 699 6.93 21.34 8.28
CA ASN A 699 6.72 22.77 8.04
C ASN A 699 6.21 22.99 6.60
N VAL A 700 5.07 23.66 6.46
CA VAL A 700 4.46 23.97 5.16
C VAL A 700 4.53 25.47 4.91
N ALA A 701 5.42 25.86 3.98
CA ALA A 701 5.52 27.24 3.52
C ALA A 701 4.33 27.61 2.61
N VAL A 702 3.92 28.88 2.67
CA VAL A 702 2.81 29.41 1.85
C VAL A 702 3.08 29.19 0.35
N GLY A 703 2.11 28.61 -0.36
CA GLY A 703 2.18 28.40 -1.82
C GLY A 703 3.13 27.30 -2.30
N SER A 704 3.58 26.40 -1.42
CA SER A 704 4.51 25.32 -1.76
C SER A 704 3.86 23.93 -1.69
N THR A 705 4.21 23.05 -2.63
CA THR A 705 3.82 21.63 -2.65
C THR A 705 4.92 20.79 -1.99
N TYR A 706 4.56 20.04 -0.95
CA TYR A 706 5.45 19.11 -0.27
C TYR A 706 4.77 17.75 -0.09
N SER A 707 5.56 16.68 -0.13
CA SER A 707 5.13 15.35 0.28
C SER A 707 6.08 14.85 1.37
N TYR A 708 5.52 14.53 2.53
CA TYR A 708 6.26 13.96 3.65
C TYR A 708 5.72 12.57 3.98
N TYR A 709 6.63 11.67 4.28
CA TYR A 709 6.36 10.25 4.46
C TYR A 709 6.94 9.78 5.79
N PHE A 710 6.09 9.14 6.59
CA PHE A 710 6.48 8.52 7.86
C PHE A 710 6.05 7.06 7.86
N ASN A 711 6.98 6.16 8.12
CA ASN A 711 6.68 4.78 8.45
C ASN A 711 6.84 4.58 9.94
N ASN A 712 5.77 4.13 10.59
CA ASN A 712 5.76 3.94 12.03
C ASN A 712 4.75 2.85 12.40
N SER A 713 4.65 2.55 13.68
CA SER A 713 3.66 1.64 14.22
C SER A 713 2.99 2.23 15.45
N VAL A 714 1.70 1.96 15.61
CA VAL A 714 0.98 2.07 16.87
C VAL A 714 0.64 0.67 17.34
N ASN A 715 0.68 0.43 18.63
CA ASN A 715 0.26 -0.82 19.24
C ASN A 715 -0.33 -0.49 20.59
N SER A 716 -0.78 -1.48 21.36
CA SER A 716 -1.29 -1.14 22.70
C SER A 716 -0.19 -0.42 23.49
N GLU A 717 1.11 -0.78 23.36
CA GLU A 717 2.31 -0.16 23.99
C GLU A 717 2.58 1.31 23.70
N PHE A 718 2.32 1.75 22.48
CA PHE A 718 2.42 3.12 22.00
C PHE A 718 1.12 3.43 21.28
N PRO A 719 0.03 3.63 22.04
CA PRO A 719 -1.31 3.67 21.46
C PRO A 719 -1.52 4.90 20.62
N VAL A 720 -0.61 5.88 20.68
CA VAL A 720 -0.69 7.17 20.02
C VAL A 720 0.67 7.54 19.44
N GLN A 721 0.69 7.95 18.18
CA GLN A 721 1.81 8.62 17.53
C GLN A 721 1.36 9.99 17.04
N MET A 722 2.02 11.03 17.53
CA MET A 722 1.65 12.43 17.27
C MET A 722 2.62 13.07 16.26
N TYR A 723 2.05 13.73 15.24
CA TYR A 723 2.77 14.44 14.19
C TYR A 723 2.33 15.90 14.18
N ARG A 724 3.26 16.84 14.02
CA ARG A 724 2.93 18.27 13.96
C ARG A 724 3.06 18.79 12.55
N VAL A 725 2.07 19.53 12.08
CA VAL A 725 2.09 20.28 10.82
C VAL A 725 1.96 21.77 11.13
N ASN A 726 2.93 22.57 10.69
CA ASN A 726 2.89 24.02 10.85
C ASN A 726 2.57 24.70 9.52
N PHE A 727 1.52 25.52 9.50
CA PHE A 727 1.18 26.37 8.36
C PHE A 727 1.59 27.82 8.61
N ALA A 728 2.44 28.36 7.73
CA ALA A 728 2.87 29.75 7.78
C ALA A 728 1.82 30.76 7.27
N GLY A 729 0.71 30.29 6.70
CA GLY A 729 -0.39 31.05 6.11
C GLY A 729 -1.56 30.12 5.78
N THR A 730 -2.61 30.62 5.14
CA THR A 730 -3.73 29.75 4.73
C THR A 730 -3.25 28.63 3.82
N GLY A 731 -3.58 27.37 4.15
CA GLY A 731 -3.04 26.19 3.49
C GLY A 731 -4.07 25.09 3.23
N ALA A 732 -3.66 24.08 2.46
CA ALA A 732 -4.43 22.87 2.20
C ALA A 732 -3.56 21.64 2.45
N ILE A 733 -4.16 20.59 2.99
CA ILE A 733 -3.48 19.34 3.33
C ILE A 733 -4.37 18.14 3.07
N LYS A 734 -3.78 17.17 2.38
CA LYS A 734 -4.25 15.80 2.38
C LYS A 734 -3.38 14.99 3.31
N VAL A 735 -4.01 14.31 4.26
CA VAL A 735 -3.36 13.35 5.15
C VAL A 735 -3.89 11.97 4.79
N THR A 736 -3.02 11.00 4.53
CA THR A 736 -3.43 9.61 4.29
C THR A 736 -2.60 8.66 5.12
N LEU A 737 -3.25 7.70 5.77
CA LEU A 737 -2.65 6.61 6.51
C LEU A 737 -2.93 5.35 5.71
N ASN A 738 -1.88 4.82 5.09
CA ASN A 738 -1.94 3.71 4.15
C ASN A 738 -1.09 2.56 4.64
N GLY A 739 -1.24 1.38 4.03
CA GLY A 739 -0.41 0.22 4.37
C GLY A 739 -0.59 -0.20 5.83
N LEU A 740 -1.80 0.02 6.37
CA LEU A 740 -2.20 -0.45 7.68
C LEU A 740 -2.06 -1.98 7.73
N THR A 741 -1.34 -2.50 8.72
CA THR A 741 -1.24 -3.95 8.96
C THR A 741 -2.33 -4.50 9.88
N ALA A 742 -3.08 -3.60 10.52
CA ALA A 742 -4.25 -3.85 11.37
C ALA A 742 -5.02 -2.53 11.54
N ASP A 743 -6.10 -2.50 12.34
CA ASP A 743 -6.91 -1.30 12.55
C ASP A 743 -6.11 -0.21 13.30
N ALA A 744 -6.11 0.99 12.74
CA ALA A 744 -5.67 2.20 13.43
C ALA A 744 -6.39 3.39 12.84
N ASN A 745 -6.83 4.26 13.74
CA ASN A 745 -7.58 5.45 13.39
C ASN A 745 -6.63 6.65 13.38
N MET A 746 -7.09 7.76 12.80
CA MET A 746 -6.39 9.03 12.96
C MET A 746 -7.33 10.18 13.26
N ARG A 747 -6.81 11.24 13.87
CA ARG A 747 -7.52 12.50 14.09
C ARG A 747 -6.64 13.71 13.84
N LEU A 748 -7.24 14.79 13.36
CA LEU A 748 -6.60 16.08 13.15
C LEU A 748 -7.03 17.04 14.25
N ILE A 749 -6.06 17.76 14.82
CA ILE A 749 -6.22 18.61 15.99
C ILE A 749 -5.64 19.98 15.69
N TYR A 750 -6.34 21.04 16.06
CA TYR A 750 -5.87 22.43 16.00
C TYR A 750 -5.84 23.01 17.42
N ASP A 751 -4.64 23.28 17.92
CA ASP A 751 -4.41 23.90 19.24
C ASP A 751 -4.73 25.40 19.12
N ALA A 752 -6.00 25.75 19.30
CA ALA A 752 -6.53 27.07 19.00
C ALA A 752 -6.04 28.12 19.99
N ASN A 753 -5.71 27.71 21.22
CA ASN A 753 -5.26 28.58 22.29
C ASN A 753 -3.74 28.50 22.55
N ASN A 754 -3.02 27.64 21.81
CA ASN A 754 -1.58 27.41 21.90
C ASN A 754 -1.10 27.04 23.33
N ASN A 755 -1.97 26.42 24.14
CA ASN A 755 -1.62 26.02 25.50
C ASN A 755 -0.85 24.69 25.52
N GLY A 756 -0.69 24.04 24.37
CA GLY A 756 0.00 22.77 24.23
C GLY A 756 -0.77 21.61 24.86
N LEU A 757 -2.08 21.75 25.08
CA LEU A 757 -3.02 20.72 25.52
C LEU A 757 -4.01 20.44 24.38
N ILE A 758 -4.82 19.39 24.53
CA ILE A 758 -5.94 19.11 23.63
C ILE A 758 -7.21 19.38 24.42
N ASP A 759 -7.91 20.46 24.09
CA ASP A 759 -9.14 20.91 24.72
C ASP A 759 -10.39 20.44 23.95
N THR A 760 -11.55 20.46 24.63
CA THR A 760 -12.84 20.17 24.01
C THR A 760 -13.11 21.11 22.85
N GLY A 761 -13.25 20.57 21.64
CA GLY A 761 -13.47 21.32 20.40
C GLY A 761 -12.22 21.55 19.55
N GLU A 762 -11.03 21.13 19.99
CA GLU A 762 -9.78 21.26 19.22
C GLU A 762 -9.53 20.09 18.25
N VAL A 763 -10.23 18.97 18.42
CA VAL A 763 -10.28 17.89 17.41
C VAL A 763 -11.20 18.34 16.29
N ILE A 764 -10.63 18.61 15.12
CA ILE A 764 -11.37 19.12 13.95
C ILE A 764 -11.69 18.03 12.93
N ALA A 765 -11.06 16.85 13.03
CA ALA A 765 -11.36 15.70 12.16
C ALA A 765 -11.03 14.37 12.84
N THR A 766 -11.78 13.31 12.54
CA THR A 766 -11.44 11.92 12.90
C THR A 766 -11.76 10.99 11.73
N ALA A 767 -10.86 10.07 11.41
CA ALA A 767 -10.99 9.03 10.40
C ALA A 767 -10.94 7.70 11.16
N ILE A 768 -11.94 6.86 10.91
CA ILE A 768 -12.28 5.65 11.68
C ILE A 768 -12.71 4.48 10.77
N ASN A 769 -12.22 4.44 9.53
CA ASN A 769 -12.40 3.26 8.69
C ASN A 769 -11.78 2.06 9.38
N THR A 770 -12.56 0.99 9.50
CA THR A 770 -12.11 -0.20 10.21
C THR A 770 -11.12 -1.04 9.40
N GLY A 771 -10.25 -1.74 10.12
CA GLY A 771 -9.31 -2.72 9.57
C GLY A 771 -8.15 -2.07 8.84
N THR A 772 -7.71 -2.66 7.72
CA THR A 772 -6.57 -2.14 6.94
C THR A 772 -6.97 -1.12 5.89
N THR A 773 -8.23 -0.66 5.93
CA THR A 773 -8.74 0.34 5.00
C THR A 773 -8.02 1.65 5.25
N SER A 774 -7.39 2.21 4.21
CA SER A 774 -6.70 3.49 4.34
C SER A 774 -7.59 4.56 4.98
N GLU A 775 -7.00 5.32 5.88
CA GLU A 775 -7.63 6.48 6.47
C GLU A 775 -7.19 7.72 5.70
N SER A 776 -8.09 8.70 5.57
CA SER A 776 -7.69 9.97 4.97
C SER A 776 -8.50 11.16 5.42
N PHE A 777 -7.84 12.31 5.42
CA PHE A 777 -8.45 13.62 5.48
C PHE A 777 -8.03 14.46 4.29
N ASN A 778 -8.94 15.29 3.80
CA ASN A 778 -8.60 16.35 2.86
C ASN A 778 -9.19 17.68 3.35
N PHE A 779 -8.32 18.63 3.66
CA PHE A 779 -8.69 19.95 4.17
C PHE A 779 -8.12 21.05 3.28
N HIS A 780 -8.97 22.03 2.96
CA HIS A 780 -8.62 23.26 2.28
C HIS A 780 -8.87 24.46 3.21
N ASN A 781 -8.15 25.56 3.00
CA ASN A 781 -8.31 26.81 3.76
C ASN A 781 -8.04 26.71 5.28
N LEU A 782 -7.14 25.81 5.70
CA LEU A 782 -6.65 25.79 7.09
C LEU A 782 -5.94 27.10 7.40
N ALA A 783 -6.28 27.74 8.51
CA ALA A 783 -5.64 28.97 8.96
C ALA A 783 -4.14 28.76 9.26
N ALA A 784 -3.39 29.86 9.35
CA ALA A 784 -2.02 29.78 9.85
C ALA A 784 -2.01 29.27 11.29
N GLY A 785 -1.15 28.30 11.60
CA GLY A 785 -1.07 27.75 12.95
C GLY A 785 -0.49 26.33 13.02
N ASN A 786 -0.51 25.78 14.24
CA ASN A 786 -0.04 24.43 14.52
C ASN A 786 -1.21 23.45 14.50
N TYR A 787 -1.09 22.46 13.63
CA TYR A 787 -2.01 21.34 13.56
C TYR A 787 -1.28 20.08 13.97
N TYR A 788 -2.00 19.12 14.54
CA TYR A 788 -1.45 17.87 15.01
C TYR A 788 -2.28 16.71 14.44
N VAL A 789 -1.60 15.70 13.92
CA VAL A 789 -2.22 14.43 13.54
C VAL A 789 -1.86 13.40 14.59
N ASP A 790 -2.87 12.84 15.21
CA ASP A 790 -2.78 11.73 16.14
C ASP A 790 -3.21 10.47 15.40
N VAL A 791 -2.29 9.51 15.27
CA VAL A 791 -2.58 8.15 14.81
C VAL A 791 -2.64 7.26 16.03
N TYR A 792 -3.70 6.47 16.18
CA TYR A 792 -3.90 5.64 17.36
C TYR A 792 -4.45 4.25 17.06
N ALA A 793 -3.94 3.26 17.80
CA ALA A 793 -4.42 1.88 17.72
C ALA A 793 -5.80 1.75 18.40
N THR A 794 -6.67 0.92 17.84
CA THR A 794 -7.91 0.50 18.51
C THR A 794 -7.61 -0.76 19.33
N ASN A 795 -8.03 -0.79 20.60
CA ASN A 795 -7.90 -2.00 21.41
C ASN A 795 -8.93 -3.02 20.90
N TYR A 796 -8.45 -4.15 20.38
CA TYR A 796 -9.31 -5.24 19.99
C TYR A 796 -9.76 -6.04 21.20
N ILE A 797 -11.04 -6.38 21.23
CA ILE A 797 -11.59 -7.43 22.08
C ILE A 797 -12.01 -8.55 21.12
N ASP A 798 -11.49 -9.76 21.29
CA ASP A 798 -11.91 -10.91 20.48
C ASP A 798 -13.34 -11.34 20.80
N SER A 799 -13.85 -12.31 20.04
CA SER A 799 -15.17 -12.92 20.27
C SER A 799 -15.35 -13.51 21.68
N ASP A 800 -14.25 -13.77 22.39
CA ASP A 800 -14.21 -14.39 23.72
C ASP A 800 -13.96 -13.37 24.85
N GLY A 801 -14.01 -12.07 24.53
CA GLY A 801 -13.90 -10.98 25.48
C GLY A 801 -12.47 -10.64 25.90
N ASN A 802 -11.44 -11.20 25.26
CA ASN A 802 -10.04 -10.96 25.61
C ASN A 802 -9.48 -9.73 24.89
N ARG A 803 -8.65 -8.95 25.57
CA ARG A 803 -7.94 -7.82 24.94
C ARG A 803 -6.76 -8.35 24.11
N ILE A 804 -6.80 -8.14 22.80
CA ILE A 804 -5.69 -8.50 21.91
C ILE A 804 -4.85 -7.25 21.64
N ASN A 805 -3.55 -7.36 21.92
CA ASN A 805 -2.56 -6.36 21.52
C ASN A 805 -2.21 -6.57 20.05
N ILE A 806 -2.65 -5.65 19.18
CA ILE A 806 -2.29 -5.67 17.77
C ILE A 806 -1.33 -4.52 17.48
N SER A 807 -0.16 -4.85 16.92
CA SER A 807 0.75 -3.85 16.39
C SER A 807 0.35 -3.51 14.96
N THR A 808 -0.10 -2.27 14.78
CA THR A 808 -0.47 -1.71 13.48
C THR A 808 0.69 -0.89 12.92
N GLY A 809 1.41 -1.46 11.98
CA GLY A 809 2.32 -0.72 11.10
C GLY A 809 1.52 0.13 10.11
N TYR A 810 2.03 1.31 9.78
CA TYR A 810 1.38 2.22 8.85
C TYR A 810 2.38 3.13 8.11
N ALA A 811 1.91 3.66 6.99
CA ALA A 811 2.56 4.71 6.22
C ALA A 811 1.70 5.99 6.24
N LEU A 812 2.14 7.01 6.97
CA LEU A 812 1.47 8.32 7.04
C LEU A 812 2.07 9.26 6.01
N ASN A 813 1.21 9.79 5.15
CA ASN A 813 1.58 10.70 4.07
C ASN A 813 0.89 12.05 4.27
N PHE A 814 1.67 13.12 4.23
CA PHE A 814 1.18 14.49 4.14
C PHE A 814 1.46 15.03 2.74
N THR A 815 0.42 15.47 2.04
CA THR A 815 0.55 16.15 0.75
C THR A 815 -0.07 17.53 0.87
N SER A 816 0.72 18.60 0.72
CA SER A 816 0.12 19.93 0.56
C SER A 816 -0.45 20.05 -0.85
N LEU A 817 -1.70 20.49 -0.95
CA LEU A 817 -2.36 20.69 -2.24
C LEU A 817 -2.04 22.10 -2.74
N ALA A 818 -1.87 22.26 -4.05
CA ALA A 818 -1.77 23.58 -4.66
C ALA A 818 -3.06 24.36 -4.36
N ALA A 819 -2.93 25.63 -3.99
CA ALA A 819 -4.06 26.54 -3.84
C ALA A 819 -4.66 26.81 -5.22
N SER A 820 -5.51 25.91 -5.70
CA SER A 820 -6.37 26.14 -6.86
C SER A 820 -7.69 25.43 -6.65
N GLU A 821 -8.47 25.94 -5.70
CA GLU A 821 -9.91 25.73 -5.65
C GLU A 821 -10.58 26.88 -6.41
N PRO A 822 -11.67 26.64 -7.17
CA PRO A 822 -12.49 27.73 -7.68
C PRO A 822 -12.99 28.57 -6.50
N GLU A 823 -12.76 29.88 -6.58
CA GLU A 823 -13.17 30.86 -5.58
C GLU A 823 -14.67 30.74 -5.33
N ILE A 824 -15.08 30.49 -4.08
CA ILE A 824 -16.49 30.58 -3.71
C ILE A 824 -16.86 32.06 -3.82
N VAL A 825 -17.81 32.37 -4.71
CA VAL A 825 -18.48 33.66 -4.66
C VAL A 825 -19.15 33.72 -3.29
N ASN A 826 -18.79 34.71 -2.48
CA ASN A 826 -18.92 34.71 -1.03
C ASN A 826 -20.38 34.82 -0.51
N ASN A 827 -21.27 33.92 -0.92
CA ASN A 827 -22.65 33.85 -0.47
C ASN A 827 -23.18 32.40 -0.41
N LEU A 828 -23.66 31.96 0.76
CA LEU A 828 -24.45 30.73 0.92
C LEU A 828 -25.89 30.88 0.38
N ASN A 829 -26.07 31.78 -0.61
CA ASN A 829 -27.34 32.18 -1.18
C ASN A 829 -27.22 32.38 -2.70
N PRO A 830 -28.16 31.87 -3.50
CA PRO A 830 -29.38 31.17 -3.08
C PRO A 830 -29.13 29.71 -2.66
N VAL A 831 -29.86 29.25 -1.64
CA VAL A 831 -29.90 27.83 -1.25
C VAL A 831 -30.75 27.07 -2.27
N THR A 832 -30.19 26.01 -2.87
CA THR A 832 -30.90 25.19 -3.86
C THR A 832 -31.97 24.31 -3.21
N TYR A 833 -31.65 23.70 -2.06
CA TYR A 833 -32.56 22.82 -1.31
C TYR A 833 -32.39 23.00 0.22
N SER A 834 -33.47 22.95 1.00
CA SER A 834 -33.45 23.24 2.44
C SER A 834 -34.24 22.20 3.27
N TYR A 835 -33.63 21.70 4.34
CA TYR A 835 -34.19 20.63 5.19
C TYR A 835 -33.99 20.93 6.70
N ASN A 836 -35.01 20.63 7.52
CA ASN A 836 -34.98 20.79 8.98
C ASN A 836 -35.03 19.42 9.67
N LEU A 837 -34.02 19.09 10.49
CA LEU A 837 -33.90 17.77 11.13
C LEU A 837 -34.01 17.90 12.66
N GLY A 838 -35.20 17.59 13.19
CA GLY A 838 -35.49 17.62 14.63
C GLY A 838 -34.99 16.42 15.43
N LYS A 839 -34.83 16.58 16.75
CA LYS A 839 -34.40 15.54 17.70
C LYS A 839 -35.38 14.36 17.70
N GLY A 840 -34.87 13.13 17.56
CA GLY A 840 -35.65 11.88 17.58
C GLY A 840 -36.19 11.40 16.23
N ASN A 841 -35.83 12.05 15.12
CA ASN A 841 -36.19 11.58 13.78
C ASN A 841 -35.13 10.62 13.22
N TYR A 842 -35.48 9.34 13.07
CA TYR A 842 -34.81 8.45 12.11
C TYR A 842 -35.27 8.86 10.71
N ILE A 843 -34.34 9.30 9.86
CA ILE A 843 -34.63 9.40 8.44
C ILE A 843 -34.29 8.03 7.84
N THR A 844 -35.28 7.32 7.29
CA THR A 844 -35.03 6.25 6.33
C THR A 844 -34.12 6.79 5.22
N PRO A 845 -33.16 6.02 4.68
CA PRO A 845 -32.21 6.50 3.69
C PRO A 845 -32.93 7.34 2.64
N TRP A 846 -32.45 8.56 2.47
CA TRP A 846 -33.06 9.53 1.58
C TRP A 846 -33.25 8.90 0.20
N ASN A 847 -34.44 9.07 -0.39
CA ASN A 847 -34.70 8.61 -1.76
C ASN A 847 -33.54 9.08 -2.65
N ALA A 848 -32.88 8.16 -3.36
CA ALA A 848 -31.76 8.49 -4.23
C ALA A 848 -32.22 9.47 -5.32
N TYR A 849 -31.90 10.75 -5.17
CA TYR A 849 -32.21 11.77 -6.16
C TYR A 849 -31.03 11.87 -7.15
N SER A 850 -31.35 11.79 -8.43
CA SER A 850 -30.38 12.01 -9.50
C SER A 850 -30.31 13.50 -9.83
N TYR A 851 -29.12 14.07 -9.72
CA TYR A 851 -28.83 15.46 -10.03
C TYR A 851 -27.85 15.54 -11.20
N SER A 852 -27.70 16.74 -11.78
CA SER A 852 -26.74 16.96 -12.87
C SER A 852 -26.16 18.37 -12.84
N LEU A 853 -24.84 18.46 -12.85
CA LEU A 853 -24.10 19.71 -12.99
C LEU A 853 -23.75 19.93 -14.47
N SER A 854 -23.85 21.19 -14.90
CA SER A 854 -23.69 21.62 -16.30
C SER A 854 -23.03 22.99 -16.38
N ASP A 855 -22.70 23.46 -17.58
CA ASP A 855 -22.14 24.81 -17.78
C ASP A 855 -23.07 25.93 -17.30
N SER A 856 -24.37 25.65 -17.20
CA SER A 856 -25.40 26.55 -16.68
C SER A 856 -25.73 26.35 -15.19
N ASN A 857 -25.23 25.28 -14.57
CA ASN A 857 -25.45 24.92 -13.16
C ASN A 857 -24.19 24.23 -12.63
N ILE A 858 -23.18 25.02 -12.25
CA ILE A 858 -21.84 24.53 -11.95
C ILE A 858 -21.72 24.01 -10.50
N ASP A 859 -22.69 24.31 -9.65
CA ASP A 859 -22.75 23.92 -8.25
C ASP A 859 -24.18 23.79 -7.70
N GLU A 860 -24.34 23.04 -6.62
CA GLU A 860 -25.59 22.92 -5.87
C GLU A 860 -25.33 23.01 -4.36
N LEU A 861 -26.18 23.75 -3.64
CA LEU A 861 -26.06 23.97 -2.20
C LEU A 861 -27.28 23.40 -1.46
N PHE A 862 -27.01 22.49 -0.53
CA PHE A 862 -28.00 21.82 0.31
C PHE A 862 -27.89 22.33 1.75
N LYS A 863 -28.95 22.89 2.30
CA LYS A 863 -28.99 23.39 3.68
C LYS A 863 -29.63 22.37 4.62
N PHE A 864 -29.01 22.17 5.78
CA PHE A 864 -29.46 21.29 6.86
C PHE A 864 -29.42 22.01 8.20
N ASN A 865 -30.43 21.81 9.04
CA ASN A 865 -30.41 22.26 10.43
C ASN A 865 -30.40 21.04 11.35
N LEU A 866 -29.39 20.94 12.21
CA LEU A 866 -29.23 19.85 13.18
C LEU A 866 -29.72 20.29 14.57
N GLY A 867 -30.66 19.53 15.14
CA GLY A 867 -31.25 19.82 16.46
C GLY A 867 -30.56 19.16 17.66
N GLY A 868 -29.49 18.40 17.45
CA GLY A 868 -28.78 17.61 18.45
C GLY A 868 -27.40 17.20 17.93
N THR A 869 -26.56 16.61 18.79
CA THR A 869 -25.25 16.11 18.36
C THR A 869 -25.47 14.95 17.38
N THR A 870 -24.88 15.03 16.19
CA THR A 870 -25.24 14.15 15.07
C THR A 870 -24.03 13.43 14.48
N ALA A 871 -24.18 12.15 14.17
CA ALA A 871 -23.32 11.46 13.20
C ALA A 871 -24.00 11.46 11.83
N ALA A 872 -23.27 11.81 10.77
CA ALA A 872 -23.79 11.95 9.42
C ALA A 872 -22.79 11.42 8.39
N SER A 873 -23.29 10.64 7.42
CA SER A 873 -22.54 10.21 6.24
C SER A 873 -23.16 10.80 4.98
N PHE A 874 -22.40 11.61 4.25
CA PHE A 874 -22.77 12.16 2.95
C PHE A 874 -22.01 11.38 1.87
N ASN A 875 -22.70 10.93 0.83
CA ASN A 875 -22.09 10.19 -0.27
C ASN A 875 -22.57 10.77 -1.61
N LEU A 876 -21.64 11.16 -2.49
CA LEU A 876 -21.97 11.23 -3.92
C LEU A 876 -21.58 9.93 -4.59
N VAL A 877 -22.55 9.26 -5.19
CA VAL A 877 -22.35 7.99 -5.90
C VAL A 877 -22.87 8.09 -7.32
N GLY A 878 -22.41 7.20 -8.20
CA GLY A 878 -22.87 7.16 -9.59
C GLY A 878 -22.47 8.40 -10.40
N LEU A 879 -21.33 9.01 -10.08
CA LEU A 879 -20.80 10.14 -10.85
C LEU A 879 -20.53 9.71 -12.29
N THR A 880 -20.94 10.54 -13.26
CA THR A 880 -20.64 10.29 -14.69
C THR A 880 -19.33 10.95 -15.14
N ASP A 881 -18.82 11.91 -14.37
CA ASP A 881 -17.52 12.59 -14.54
C ASP A 881 -17.16 13.30 -13.21
N ASN A 882 -16.09 14.09 -13.16
CA ASN A 882 -15.54 14.67 -11.93
C ASN A 882 -16.41 15.77 -11.27
N ALA A 883 -16.85 15.54 -10.04
CA ALA A 883 -17.49 16.51 -9.17
C ALA A 883 -17.13 16.26 -7.70
N ASP A 884 -16.96 17.33 -6.95
CA ASP A 884 -16.49 17.32 -5.57
C ASP A 884 -17.60 17.78 -4.61
N MET A 885 -17.42 17.54 -3.30
CA MET A 885 -18.32 18.07 -2.27
C MET A 885 -17.60 18.58 -1.04
N ARG A 886 -18.19 19.57 -0.36
CA ARG A 886 -17.74 20.09 0.93
C ARG A 886 -18.88 20.38 1.88
N LEU A 887 -18.64 20.14 3.17
CA LEU A 887 -19.57 20.45 4.26
C LEU A 887 -19.13 21.73 4.97
N ILE A 888 -20.08 22.60 5.23
CA ILE A 888 -19.88 23.95 5.77
C ILE A 888 -20.76 24.10 7.00
N TYR A 889 -20.22 24.62 8.10
CA TYR A 889 -20.93 25.01 9.31
C TYR A 889 -20.93 26.54 9.42
N ASP A 890 -22.09 27.16 9.17
CA ASP A 890 -22.26 28.62 9.25
C ASP A 890 -22.43 29.02 10.71
N SER A 891 -21.30 29.21 11.37
CA SER A 891 -21.16 29.32 12.82
C SER A 891 -21.77 30.60 13.39
N ASN A 892 -21.77 31.67 12.60
CA ASN A 892 -22.32 32.97 12.95
C ASN A 892 -23.64 33.27 12.21
N ASN A 893 -24.09 32.34 11.37
CA ASN A 893 -25.36 32.35 10.65
C ASN A 893 -25.52 33.60 9.77
N ASN A 894 -24.41 34.13 9.23
CA ASN A 894 -24.38 35.36 8.43
C ASN A 894 -24.57 35.08 6.92
N GLY A 895 -24.59 33.81 6.51
CA GLY A 895 -24.77 33.41 5.11
C GLY A 895 -23.57 33.72 4.21
N VAL A 896 -22.40 33.98 4.79
CA VAL A 896 -21.09 34.13 4.16
C VAL A 896 -20.24 32.95 4.64
N ILE A 897 -19.29 32.49 3.83
CA ILE A 897 -18.37 31.43 4.27
C ILE A 897 -17.16 32.12 4.89
N ASP A 898 -17.10 32.13 6.22
CA ASP A 898 -15.97 32.64 6.95
C ASP A 898 -14.83 31.62 7.04
N THR A 899 -13.64 32.11 7.39
CA THR A 899 -12.46 31.24 7.57
C THR A 899 -12.73 30.26 8.71
N GLY A 900 -12.60 28.96 8.42
CA GLY A 900 -12.87 27.88 9.38
C GLY A 900 -14.29 27.29 9.32
N GLU A 901 -15.18 27.82 8.47
CA GLU A 901 -16.54 27.31 8.36
C GLU A 901 -16.68 26.12 7.40
N VAL A 902 -15.72 25.89 6.50
CA VAL A 902 -15.64 24.63 5.75
C VAL A 902 -15.05 23.56 6.67
N ILE A 903 -15.86 22.58 7.07
CA ILE A 903 -15.48 21.59 8.09
C ILE A 903 -15.16 20.20 7.52
N ALA A 904 -15.49 19.94 6.24
CA ALA A 904 -15.03 18.75 5.52
C ALA A 904 -15.08 18.95 4.01
N THR A 905 -14.25 18.22 3.25
CA THR A 905 -14.25 18.21 1.77
C THR A 905 -13.88 16.81 1.26
N SER A 906 -14.48 16.39 0.15
CA SER A 906 -14.16 15.17 -0.59
C SER A 906 -13.95 15.55 -2.07
N THR A 907 -12.81 15.13 -2.64
CA THR A 907 -12.32 15.54 -3.97
C THR A 907 -11.69 14.37 -4.75
N ASN A 908 -12.31 13.19 -4.75
CA ASN A 908 -11.78 12.07 -5.52
C ASN A 908 -11.80 12.39 -7.02
N LEU A 909 -10.83 11.86 -7.77
CA LEU A 909 -10.70 12.19 -9.19
C LEU A 909 -11.67 11.37 -10.06
N GLY A 910 -12.23 12.01 -11.07
CA GLY A 910 -13.00 11.35 -12.13
C GLY A 910 -14.37 10.88 -11.66
N SER A 911 -14.79 9.67 -12.04
CA SER A 911 -16.12 9.13 -11.67
C SER A 911 -16.13 8.38 -10.33
N ALA A 912 -15.09 8.53 -9.51
CA ALA A 912 -15.03 7.92 -8.19
C ALA A 912 -16.11 8.51 -7.28
N SER A 913 -16.61 7.73 -6.32
CA SER A 913 -17.61 8.24 -5.37
C SER A 913 -16.96 9.18 -4.36
N GLU A 914 -17.67 10.24 -4.00
CA GLU A 914 -17.26 11.13 -2.89
C GLU A 914 -17.91 10.66 -1.59
N LYS A 915 -17.19 10.80 -0.47
CA LYS A 915 -17.72 10.42 0.85
C LYS A 915 -17.21 11.34 1.96
N ILE A 916 -18.13 11.87 2.76
CA ILE A 916 -17.85 12.62 3.99
C ILE A 916 -18.56 11.90 5.14
N ASN A 917 -17.81 11.33 6.09
CA ASN A 917 -18.37 10.73 7.31
C ASN A 917 -17.89 11.52 8.51
N LEU A 918 -18.82 12.03 9.32
CA LEU A 918 -18.50 12.79 10.52
C LEU A 918 -19.38 12.32 11.68
N SER A 919 -18.80 12.22 12.86
CA SER A 919 -19.51 11.97 14.13
C SER A 919 -19.33 13.16 15.06
N GLY A 920 -20.37 13.53 15.80
CA GLY A 920 -20.26 14.60 16.80
C GLY A 920 -20.54 16.01 16.27
N LEU A 921 -21.23 16.15 15.13
CA LEU A 921 -21.64 17.45 14.61
C LEU A 921 -22.55 18.14 15.62
N LEU A 922 -22.19 19.35 16.04
CA LEU A 922 -22.95 20.13 17.02
C LEU A 922 -24.31 20.56 16.44
N PRO A 923 -25.29 20.90 17.31
CA PRO A 923 -26.52 21.52 16.85
C PRO A 923 -26.23 22.84 16.12
N GLY A 924 -26.84 23.04 14.96
CA GLY A 924 -26.72 24.29 14.20
C GLY A 924 -26.96 24.14 12.69
N THR A 925 -26.60 25.18 11.93
CA THR A 925 -26.87 25.29 10.49
C THR A 925 -25.68 24.78 9.67
N TYR A 926 -25.91 23.81 8.81
CA TYR A 926 -24.92 23.23 7.92
C TYR A 926 -25.32 23.38 6.46
N TYR A 927 -24.33 23.46 5.58
CA TYR A 927 -24.51 23.45 4.13
C TYR A 927 -23.59 22.42 3.48
N LEU A 928 -24.13 21.56 2.62
CA LEU A 928 -23.33 20.72 1.74
C LEU A 928 -23.29 21.40 0.37
N HIS A 929 -22.10 21.73 -0.10
CA HIS A 929 -21.85 22.32 -1.40
C HIS A 929 -21.26 21.25 -2.31
N VAL A 930 -21.96 20.92 -3.40
CA VAL A 930 -21.50 20.01 -4.45
C VAL A 930 -21.16 20.84 -5.68
N TYR A 931 -19.97 20.66 -6.26
CA TYR A 931 -19.52 21.48 -7.39
C TYR A 931 -18.79 20.68 -8.45
N ARG A 932 -18.92 21.12 -9.70
CA ARG A 932 -18.40 20.42 -10.86
C ARG A 932 -16.94 20.78 -11.08
N VAL A 933 -16.11 19.76 -11.25
CA VAL A 933 -14.68 19.93 -11.56
C VAL A 933 -14.38 19.54 -13.01
N ALA A 934 -15.18 18.64 -13.59
CA ALA A 934 -15.09 18.24 -14.98
C ALA A 934 -15.53 19.33 -15.96
N ASN A 935 -14.97 19.27 -17.17
CA ASN A 935 -15.37 20.10 -18.31
C ASN A 935 -16.58 19.53 -19.08
N THR A 936 -17.22 18.48 -18.56
CA THR A 936 -18.39 17.84 -19.16
C THR A 936 -19.58 17.86 -18.19
N ASN A 937 -20.79 17.59 -18.68
CA ASN A 937 -21.96 17.47 -17.79
C ASN A 937 -21.78 16.26 -16.86
N THR A 938 -21.89 16.51 -15.55
CA THR A 938 -21.65 15.50 -14.53
C THR A 938 -22.96 15.17 -13.80
N GLY A 939 -23.50 13.98 -14.06
CA GLY A 939 -24.61 13.41 -13.30
C GLY A 939 -24.09 12.78 -12.01
N TYR A 940 -24.86 12.88 -10.93
CA TYR A 940 -24.51 12.27 -9.65
C TYR A 940 -25.76 11.91 -8.82
N ILE A 941 -25.60 11.02 -7.84
CA ILE A 941 -26.62 10.67 -6.86
C ILE A 941 -26.11 11.04 -5.47
N LEU A 942 -26.81 11.95 -4.79
CA LEU A 942 -26.52 12.28 -3.39
C LEU A 942 -27.27 11.31 -2.47
N ARG A 943 -26.55 10.64 -1.57
CA ARG A 943 -27.09 9.81 -0.50
C ARG A 943 -26.67 10.35 0.85
N LEU A 944 -27.60 10.34 1.79
CA LEU A 944 -27.36 10.66 3.18
C LEU A 944 -27.66 9.41 4.01
N ASP A 945 -26.62 8.81 4.57
CA ASP A 945 -26.68 7.54 5.29
C ASP A 945 -26.41 7.75 6.79
N ASN A 946 -27.04 6.92 7.62
CA ASN A 946 -26.77 6.78 9.06
C ASN A 946 -26.80 8.07 9.90
N LEU A 947 -27.87 8.86 9.77
CA LEU A 947 -28.08 10.02 10.63
C LEU A 947 -28.55 9.60 12.03
N VAL A 948 -27.65 9.57 13.02
CA VAL A 948 -28.01 9.34 14.43
C VAL A 948 -27.92 10.66 15.16
N ILE A 949 -29.06 11.21 15.58
CA ILE A 949 -29.17 12.45 16.37
C ILE A 949 -29.41 12.06 17.83
N THR A 950 -28.42 12.28 18.69
CA THR A 950 -28.50 12.04 20.15
C THR A 950 -28.99 13.26 20.91
#